data_AF-A0A4Q9KYY8-F1
#
_entry.id   AF-A0A4Q9KYY8-F1
#
_cell.length_a   1.000
_cell.length_b   1.000
_cell.length_c   1.000
_cell.angle_alpha   90.00
_cell.angle_beta   90.00
_cell.angle_gamma   90.00
#
_symmetry.space_group_name_H-M   'P 1'
#
loop_
_entity.id
_entity.type
_entity.pdbx_description
1 polymer ?
#
loop_
_entity_poly.entity_id
_entity_poly.type
_entity_poly.pdbx_seq_one_letter_code
_entity_poly.pdbx_strand_id
1 'polypeptide(L)'
;MVNIKKDIFNDINKYKEAINVEIKEMSMKDESTIRDYYMNILESEDIYYIFYVLKISFLIKVKFVNRNILEKLNELLQMVSMTRNVIEIEYKKICLEFIKNHIINNDNIDIIITVLGHLDLNDQEIMYFRKFFGYSKIYNYYKNVNKMIFEKYFTTEELIVLIRLLDNHELCFLQLLPAITRINEYVTDSVVEKNIVSCCIILNSVILGSPKSFKDKDDYVISTISFLTNIFYDSKNFTFINLEDAKIILLTINNLTNSIKNNSRISNLSFGIYNESLEIYEQMTKGHTTVLEEYIVIGCLIKLIGIFYMVSYDIGCRMHDTDYLFNLIQDSDIEKPQYINDTEWKNIYEFFLSHKYETLDLIYPSTLEVIFKSDVLYLHLIKCSTPYDALLPLKNMLKEVDWSLLIALACSDKRSEYIRFLFNPVFFKNNATEHYEYIHIFIEAAFKNNDYDILLIVTHILVENHKDLIKKEDFLSLYVNLFLSNFSHSVNFTISYRREKLLNFFCENVTDKNTNNLILVILDFLTKHNITTPTKYVFTLIFLYSSRTNDISNETVIKLKDYTFKCIQFHSTILTSEFDKYNEELYFNIISNPHIKLYIVMLSLYMVNFNLKIDFTDEDLISCDHILYIKLIISLICYKRGQFDESYLEDIRKVLLKFIINSRNSHVSTLGMLIKESYKSILIENTEKADILAFYDNILEKLQTCLKKEKCIK
;
A
#
# COMPACT_ATOMS: atom_id res chain seq x y z
N MET A 1 20.52 8.23 -21.04
CA MET A 1 19.66 8.11 -19.83
C MET A 1 18.19 8.44 -20.07
N VAL A 2 17.86 9.61 -20.63
CA VAL A 2 16.45 10.03 -20.86
C VAL A 2 15.68 9.07 -21.79
N ASN A 3 16.32 8.56 -22.85
CA ASN A 3 15.69 7.61 -23.77
C ASN A 3 15.51 6.20 -23.19
N ILE A 4 16.45 5.73 -22.37
CA ILE A 4 16.34 4.42 -21.68
C ILE A 4 15.24 4.48 -20.61
N LYS A 5 15.12 5.61 -19.87
CA LYS A 5 13.98 5.88 -19.01
C LYS A 5 12.67 5.77 -19.80
N LYS A 6 12.51 6.48 -20.92
CA LYS A 6 11.32 6.38 -21.80
C LYS A 6 11.00 4.94 -22.21
N ASP A 7 11.99 4.15 -22.62
CA ASP A 7 11.78 2.76 -23.04
C ASP A 7 11.46 1.78 -21.91
N ILE A 8 11.89 2.08 -20.66
CA ILE A 8 11.51 1.37 -19.43
C ILE A 8 10.11 1.77 -18.98
N PHE A 9 9.67 3.00 -19.24
CA PHE A 9 8.32 3.40 -18.87
C PHE A 9 7.28 2.99 -19.91
N ASN A 10 7.65 2.52 -21.10
CA ASN A 10 6.72 2.41 -22.23
C ASN A 10 5.49 1.52 -22.00
N ASP A 11 5.49 0.41 -21.23
CA ASP A 11 4.21 -0.33 -21.06
C ASP A 11 3.32 0.24 -19.96
N ILE A 12 3.91 0.82 -18.91
CA ILE A 12 3.16 1.51 -17.83
C ILE A 12 2.65 2.87 -18.34
N ASN A 13 3.48 3.59 -19.08
CA ASN A 13 3.12 4.79 -19.79
C ASN A 13 2.13 4.49 -20.91
N LYS A 14 2.21 3.37 -21.65
CA LYS A 14 1.14 3.02 -22.61
C LYS A 14 -0.20 2.86 -21.92
N TYR A 15 -0.25 2.23 -20.74
CA TYR A 15 -1.49 2.10 -20.00
C TYR A 15 -2.01 3.47 -19.53
N LYS A 16 -1.15 4.29 -18.94
CA LYS A 16 -1.49 5.67 -18.53
C LYS A 16 -1.81 6.59 -19.71
N GLU A 17 -1.11 6.45 -20.83
CA GLU A 17 -1.30 7.20 -22.08
C GLU A 17 -2.59 6.76 -22.76
N ALA A 18 -2.93 5.46 -22.74
CA ALA A 18 -4.22 4.97 -23.20
C ALA A 18 -5.36 5.60 -22.40
N ILE A 19 -5.27 5.60 -21.07
CA ILE A 19 -6.24 6.28 -20.20
C ILE A 19 -6.26 7.80 -20.47
N ASN A 20 -5.09 8.43 -20.62
CA ASN A 20 -5.02 9.87 -20.90
C ASN A 20 -5.60 10.24 -22.27
N VAL A 21 -5.42 9.38 -23.28
CA VAL A 21 -6.00 9.54 -24.61
C VAL A 21 -7.51 9.36 -24.52
N GLU A 22 -7.97 8.30 -23.86
CA GLU A 22 -9.39 8.05 -23.60
C GLU A 22 -10.04 9.25 -22.91
N ILE A 23 -9.43 9.82 -21.87
CA ILE A 23 -9.97 10.97 -21.16
C ILE A 23 -9.95 12.25 -22.00
N LYS A 24 -8.94 12.44 -22.85
CA LYS A 24 -8.93 13.54 -23.82
C LYS A 24 -10.05 13.40 -24.84
N GLU A 25 -10.30 12.20 -25.35
CA GLU A 25 -11.42 11.93 -26.25
C GLU A 25 -12.76 12.15 -25.54
N MET A 26 -12.89 11.70 -24.29
CA MET A 26 -14.06 11.94 -23.45
C MET A 26 -14.31 13.44 -23.19
N SER A 27 -13.25 14.25 -23.07
CA SER A 27 -13.39 15.71 -22.89
C SER A 27 -14.06 16.42 -24.08
N MET A 28 -14.11 15.77 -25.25
CA MET A 28 -14.76 16.26 -26.46
C MET A 28 -16.20 15.74 -26.63
N LYS A 29 -16.67 14.88 -25.71
CA LYS A 29 -18.03 14.33 -25.71
C LYS A 29 -18.99 15.27 -24.97
N ASP A 30 -20.28 14.98 -25.12
CA ASP A 30 -21.34 15.68 -24.38
C ASP A 30 -21.40 15.26 -22.90
N GLU A 31 -22.09 16.07 -22.09
CA GLU A 31 -22.18 15.88 -20.63
C GLU A 31 -22.73 14.50 -20.24
N SER A 32 -23.70 13.96 -20.98
CA SER A 32 -24.32 12.67 -20.64
C SER A 32 -23.35 11.52 -20.84
N THR A 33 -22.64 11.51 -21.97
CA THR A 33 -21.61 10.51 -22.26
C THR A 33 -20.47 10.55 -21.23
N ILE A 34 -20.03 11.74 -20.82
CA ILE A 34 -19.01 11.89 -19.77
C ILE A 34 -19.52 11.31 -18.45
N ARG A 35 -20.77 11.59 -18.09
CA ARG A 35 -21.38 11.10 -16.84
C ARG A 35 -21.42 9.57 -16.80
N ASP A 36 -21.89 8.93 -17.86
CA ASP A 36 -21.99 7.47 -17.94
C ASP A 36 -20.62 6.80 -17.84
N TYR A 37 -19.58 7.40 -18.41
CA TYR A 37 -18.21 6.93 -18.26
C TYR A 37 -17.73 6.96 -16.81
N TYR A 38 -17.89 8.08 -16.10
CA TYR A 38 -17.45 8.17 -14.70
C TYR A 38 -18.28 7.31 -13.75
N MET A 39 -19.55 7.03 -14.07
CA MET A 39 -20.33 6.03 -13.34
C MET A 39 -19.70 4.63 -13.46
N ASN A 40 -19.35 4.19 -14.68
CA ASN A 40 -18.69 2.90 -14.88
C ASN A 40 -17.32 2.83 -14.19
N ILE A 41 -16.57 3.94 -14.15
CA ILE A 41 -15.29 4.01 -13.42
C ILE A 41 -15.51 3.80 -11.93
N LEU A 42 -16.49 4.47 -11.32
CA LEU A 42 -16.79 4.34 -9.89
C LEU A 42 -17.29 2.94 -9.49
N GLU A 43 -17.75 2.14 -10.44
CA GLU A 43 -18.16 0.74 -10.24
C GLU A 43 -17.00 -0.27 -10.39
N SER A 44 -15.78 0.19 -10.69
CA SER A 44 -14.61 -0.68 -10.79
C SER A 44 -14.21 -1.29 -9.44
N GLU A 45 -13.63 -2.49 -9.46
CA GLU A 45 -13.10 -3.14 -8.24
C GLU A 45 -11.74 -2.54 -7.81
N ASP A 46 -10.96 -1.97 -8.73
CA ASP A 46 -9.62 -1.45 -8.45
C ASP A 46 -9.68 0.00 -7.95
N ILE A 47 -9.65 0.17 -6.64
CA ILE A 47 -9.69 1.48 -5.96
C ILE A 47 -8.57 2.42 -6.44
N TYR A 48 -7.38 1.89 -6.76
CA TYR A 48 -6.25 2.69 -7.23
C TYR A 48 -6.49 3.22 -8.64
N TYR A 49 -7.08 2.40 -9.51
CA TYR A 49 -7.51 2.80 -10.84
C TYR A 49 -8.57 3.90 -10.77
N ILE A 50 -9.59 3.77 -9.91
CA ILE A 50 -10.63 4.79 -9.72
C ILE A 50 -10.00 6.14 -9.39
N PHE A 51 -9.20 6.21 -8.32
CA PHE A 51 -8.62 7.48 -7.89
C PHE A 51 -7.60 8.03 -8.89
N TYR A 52 -6.91 7.17 -9.64
CA TYR A 52 -6.05 7.61 -10.73
C TYR A 52 -6.86 8.33 -11.81
N VAL A 53 -7.98 7.74 -12.27
CA VAL A 53 -8.87 8.33 -13.27
C VAL A 53 -9.51 9.63 -12.78
N LEU A 54 -10.00 9.67 -11.53
CA LEU A 54 -10.54 10.89 -10.91
C LEU A 54 -9.50 12.01 -10.83
N LYS A 55 -8.21 11.69 -10.65
CA LYS A 55 -7.15 12.71 -10.58
C LYS A 55 -6.84 13.34 -11.93
N ILE A 56 -6.88 12.57 -13.02
CA ILE A 56 -6.59 13.07 -14.36
C ILE A 56 -7.82 13.68 -15.05
N SER A 57 -9.02 13.48 -14.48
CA SER A 57 -10.26 14.15 -14.92
C SER A 57 -10.17 15.66 -14.87
N PHE A 58 -9.24 16.24 -14.10
CA PHE A 58 -9.05 17.69 -13.98
C PHE A 58 -8.76 18.39 -15.33
N LEU A 59 -8.39 17.62 -16.36
CA LEU A 59 -8.25 18.10 -17.74
C LEU A 59 -9.60 18.41 -18.41
N ILE A 60 -10.70 17.82 -17.93
CA ILE A 60 -12.05 18.02 -18.43
C ILE A 60 -12.58 19.35 -17.87
N LYS A 61 -13.02 20.27 -18.75
CA LYS A 61 -13.59 21.57 -18.31
C LYS A 61 -15.11 21.53 -18.11
N VAL A 62 -15.75 20.46 -18.58
CA VAL A 62 -17.20 20.27 -18.48
C VAL A 62 -17.59 19.93 -17.04
N LYS A 63 -18.68 20.53 -16.57
CA LYS A 63 -19.33 20.18 -15.30
C LYS A 63 -20.37 19.10 -15.56
N PHE A 64 -20.25 17.95 -14.92
CA PHE A 64 -21.10 16.78 -15.14
C PHE A 64 -21.46 16.02 -13.86
N VAL A 65 -20.86 16.37 -12.71
CA VAL A 65 -21.09 15.69 -11.43
C VAL A 65 -22.47 16.07 -10.90
N ASN A 66 -23.37 15.10 -10.96
CA ASN A 66 -24.76 15.18 -10.50
C ASN A 66 -24.96 14.32 -9.23
N ARG A 67 -26.22 14.17 -8.79
CA ARG A 67 -26.57 13.39 -7.60
C ARG A 67 -26.08 11.94 -7.66
N ASN A 68 -26.29 11.24 -8.78
CA ASN A 68 -25.92 9.82 -8.91
C ASN A 68 -24.41 9.59 -8.74
N ILE A 69 -23.58 10.46 -9.35
CA ILE A 69 -22.13 10.39 -9.17
C ILE A 69 -21.75 10.65 -7.70
N LEU A 70 -22.39 11.62 -7.04
CA LEU A 70 -22.14 11.92 -5.63
C LEU A 70 -22.55 10.78 -4.71
N GLU A 71 -23.66 10.10 -5.00
CA GLU A 71 -24.10 8.91 -4.25
C GLU A 71 -23.09 7.76 -4.38
N LYS A 72 -22.60 7.47 -5.60
CA LYS A 72 -21.53 6.47 -5.79
C LYS A 72 -20.21 6.87 -5.19
N LEU A 73 -19.86 8.15 -5.25
CA LEU A 73 -18.67 8.66 -4.58
C LEU A 73 -18.78 8.53 -3.07
N ASN A 74 -19.98 8.74 -2.50
CA ASN A 74 -20.25 8.53 -1.08
C ASN A 74 -20.06 7.06 -0.68
N GLU A 75 -20.63 6.12 -1.44
CA GLU A 75 -20.44 4.67 -1.22
C GLU A 75 -18.95 4.29 -1.26
N LEU A 76 -18.21 4.78 -2.26
CA LEU A 76 -16.77 4.55 -2.38
C LEU A 76 -16.00 5.10 -1.18
N LEU A 77 -16.30 6.33 -0.74
CA LEU A 77 -15.63 6.96 0.42
C LEU A 77 -15.93 6.22 1.71
N GLN A 78 -17.17 5.76 1.91
CA GLN A 78 -17.54 4.90 3.03
C GLN A 78 -16.75 3.60 3.00
N MET A 79 -16.72 2.88 1.88
CA MET A 79 -15.93 1.67 1.72
C MET A 79 -14.45 1.95 2.04
N VAL A 80 -13.84 2.95 1.41
CA VAL A 80 -12.41 3.29 1.61
C VAL A 80 -12.11 3.68 3.05
N SER A 81 -12.99 4.42 3.72
CA SER A 81 -12.83 4.77 5.15
C SER A 81 -12.88 3.55 6.08
N MET A 82 -13.63 2.51 5.71
CA MET A 82 -13.64 1.23 6.43
C MET A 82 -12.39 0.39 6.08
N THR A 83 -11.88 0.52 4.86
CA THR A 83 -10.69 -0.18 4.38
C THR A 83 -9.41 0.52 4.85
N ARG A 84 -8.98 0.20 6.07
CA ARG A 84 -7.83 0.78 6.80
C ARG A 84 -6.49 0.81 6.06
N ASN A 85 -6.40 0.01 4.99
CA ASN A 85 -5.19 -0.26 4.23
C ASN A 85 -5.21 0.31 2.82
N VAL A 86 -6.22 1.08 2.42
CA VAL A 86 -6.10 1.86 1.17
C VAL A 86 -4.93 2.82 1.39
N ILE A 87 -3.97 2.76 0.46
CA ILE A 87 -2.75 3.59 0.51
C ILE A 87 -3.17 5.04 0.71
N GLU A 88 -2.31 5.84 1.31
CA GLU A 88 -2.33 7.31 1.29
C GLU A 88 -2.20 7.87 -0.14
N ILE A 89 -3.00 7.36 -1.08
CA ILE A 89 -3.59 8.17 -2.12
C ILE A 89 -4.17 9.36 -1.37
N GLU A 90 -3.86 10.58 -1.80
CA GLU A 90 -4.53 11.79 -1.29
C GLU A 90 -6.02 11.77 -1.73
N TYR A 91 -6.74 10.67 -1.54
CA TYR A 91 -8.05 10.39 -2.09
C TYR A 91 -9.05 11.45 -1.64
N LYS A 92 -8.99 11.87 -0.37
CA LYS A 92 -9.80 12.96 0.14
C LYS A 92 -9.62 14.24 -0.69
N LYS A 93 -8.38 14.59 -1.00
CA LYS A 93 -8.02 15.76 -1.80
C LYS A 93 -8.37 15.58 -3.29
N ILE A 94 -8.16 14.38 -3.85
CA ILE A 94 -8.54 14.05 -5.23
C ILE A 94 -10.06 14.19 -5.40
N CYS A 95 -10.84 13.59 -4.50
CA CYS A 95 -12.30 13.69 -4.50
C CYS A 95 -12.76 15.13 -4.32
N LEU A 96 -12.14 15.87 -3.40
CA LEU A 96 -12.47 17.28 -3.17
C LEU A 96 -12.26 18.13 -4.42
N GLU A 97 -11.11 17.99 -5.08
CA GLU A 97 -10.82 18.69 -6.33
C GLU A 97 -11.72 18.23 -7.48
N PHE A 98 -12.00 16.93 -7.57
CA PHE A 98 -12.95 16.37 -8.54
C PHE A 98 -14.34 17.02 -8.40
N ILE A 99 -14.85 17.11 -7.17
CA ILE A 99 -16.13 17.76 -6.87
C ILE A 99 -16.07 19.23 -7.24
N LYS A 100 -15.07 19.99 -6.77
CA LYS A 100 -14.95 21.43 -7.03
C LYS A 100 -14.91 21.76 -8.53
N ASN A 101 -14.22 20.93 -9.32
CA ASN A 101 -14.03 21.19 -10.74
C ASN A 101 -15.25 20.82 -11.60
N HIS A 102 -15.98 19.76 -11.22
CA HIS A 102 -17.01 19.18 -12.10
C HIS A 102 -18.44 19.28 -11.56
N ILE A 103 -18.66 19.79 -10.35
CA ILE A 103 -20.00 19.89 -9.76
C ILE A 103 -20.91 20.84 -10.53
N ILE A 104 -22.09 20.33 -10.89
CA ILE A 104 -23.17 21.10 -11.50
C ILE A 104 -23.87 21.91 -10.41
N ASN A 105 -24.17 23.19 -10.70
CA ASN A 105 -24.90 24.05 -9.77
C ASN A 105 -26.39 23.64 -9.73
N ASN A 106 -26.72 22.68 -8.86
CA ASN A 106 -28.06 22.14 -8.64
C ASN A 106 -28.45 22.22 -7.15
N ASP A 107 -29.73 21.95 -6.83
CA ASP A 107 -30.27 21.92 -5.46
C ASP A 107 -29.90 20.64 -4.65
N ASN A 108 -28.70 20.10 -4.87
CA ASN A 108 -28.22 18.85 -4.26
C ASN A 108 -27.41 19.09 -2.96
N ILE A 109 -27.75 20.13 -2.20
CA ILE A 109 -26.97 20.53 -1.01
C ILE A 109 -26.85 19.40 0.03
N ASP A 110 -27.86 18.54 0.11
CA ASP A 110 -27.92 17.40 1.02
C ASP A 110 -26.80 16.39 0.76
N ILE A 111 -26.75 15.80 -0.43
CA ILE A 111 -25.75 14.77 -0.78
C ILE A 111 -24.35 15.35 -0.86
N ILE A 112 -24.21 16.64 -1.23
CA ILE A 112 -22.90 17.28 -1.26
C ILE A 112 -22.36 17.40 0.17
N ILE A 113 -23.17 17.85 1.14
CA ILE A 113 -22.74 17.92 2.54
C ILE A 113 -22.39 16.53 3.08
N THR A 114 -23.17 15.49 2.74
CA THR A 114 -22.85 14.10 3.07
C THR A 114 -21.48 13.67 2.55
N VAL A 115 -21.21 13.87 1.25
CA VAL A 115 -19.90 13.55 0.66
C VAL A 115 -18.77 14.37 1.29
N LEU A 116 -19.01 15.66 1.52
CA LEU A 116 -18.04 16.56 2.16
C LEU A 116 -17.72 16.15 3.61
N GLY A 117 -18.66 15.49 4.32
CA GLY A 117 -18.45 14.95 5.66
C GLY A 117 -17.34 13.89 5.71
N HIS A 118 -17.08 13.20 4.61
CA HIS A 118 -15.98 12.23 4.51
C HIS A 118 -14.61 12.88 4.20
N LEU A 119 -14.56 14.19 3.95
CA LEU A 119 -13.37 14.91 3.49
C LEU A 119 -12.84 15.87 4.56
N ASP A 120 -11.51 16.02 4.61
CA ASP A 120 -10.86 16.93 5.56
C ASP A 120 -10.84 18.35 4.98
N LEU A 121 -11.83 19.17 5.37
CA LEU A 121 -11.98 20.53 4.83
C LEU A 121 -11.23 21.59 5.63
N ASN A 122 -10.37 22.35 4.96
CA ASN A 122 -9.77 23.58 5.50
C ASN A 122 -10.69 24.80 5.33
N ASP A 123 -10.32 25.92 5.94
CA ASP A 123 -11.17 27.12 5.94
C ASP A 123 -11.33 27.76 4.54
N GLN A 124 -10.36 27.57 3.63
CA GLN A 124 -10.47 28.05 2.26
C GLN A 124 -11.51 27.25 1.47
N GLU A 125 -11.55 25.93 1.66
CA GLU A 125 -12.52 25.03 1.04
C GLU A 125 -13.93 25.28 1.58
N ILE A 126 -14.05 25.47 2.90
CA ILE A 126 -15.30 25.91 3.52
C ILE A 126 -15.78 27.23 2.88
N MET A 127 -14.90 28.22 2.74
CA MET A 127 -15.27 29.50 2.12
C MET A 127 -15.66 29.35 0.64
N TYR A 128 -15.02 28.45 -0.11
CA TYR A 128 -15.43 28.10 -1.48
C TYR A 128 -16.87 27.57 -1.52
N PHE A 129 -17.19 26.56 -0.71
CA PHE A 129 -18.54 25.97 -0.69
C PHE A 129 -19.59 26.93 -0.14
N ARG A 130 -19.24 27.79 0.82
CA ARG A 130 -20.13 28.87 1.29
C ARG A 130 -20.53 29.80 0.14
N LYS A 131 -19.57 30.21 -0.70
CA LYS A 131 -19.83 31.04 -1.89
C LYS A 131 -20.62 30.28 -2.95
N PHE A 132 -20.34 28.99 -3.14
CA PHE A 132 -21.00 28.13 -4.12
C PHE A 132 -22.49 27.95 -3.81
N PHE A 133 -22.85 27.64 -2.55
CA PHE A 133 -24.25 27.45 -2.15
C PHE A 133 -25.00 28.75 -1.90
N GLY A 134 -24.32 29.75 -1.33
CA GLY A 134 -24.95 30.95 -0.79
C GLY A 134 -25.62 30.72 0.56
N TYR A 135 -25.59 31.74 1.42
CA TYR A 135 -26.06 31.65 2.81
C TYR A 135 -27.52 31.19 2.95
N SER A 136 -28.41 31.66 2.08
CA SER A 136 -29.85 31.31 2.14
C SER A 136 -30.09 29.80 2.00
N LYS A 137 -29.41 29.14 1.07
CA LYS A 137 -29.54 27.68 0.86
C LYS A 137 -28.99 26.91 2.06
N ILE A 138 -27.81 27.30 2.55
CA ILE A 138 -27.18 26.69 3.74
C ILE A 138 -28.10 26.81 4.95
N TYR A 139 -28.63 28.00 5.21
CA TYR A 139 -29.53 28.26 6.34
C TYR A 139 -30.85 27.46 6.23
N ASN A 140 -31.46 27.40 5.05
CA ASN A 140 -32.68 26.63 4.85
C ASN A 140 -32.43 25.13 5.04
N TYR A 141 -31.30 24.61 4.55
CA TYR A 141 -30.93 23.22 4.79
C TYR A 141 -30.68 22.94 6.27
N TYR A 142 -29.94 23.81 6.97
CA TYR A 142 -29.73 23.72 8.42
C TYR A 142 -31.05 23.69 9.21
N LYS A 143 -31.99 24.57 8.88
CA LYS A 143 -33.33 24.58 9.49
C LYS A 143 -34.10 23.28 9.23
N ASN A 144 -33.96 22.69 8.05
CA ASN A 144 -34.61 21.42 7.71
C ASN A 144 -33.97 20.26 8.48
N VAL A 145 -32.64 20.22 8.58
CA VAL A 145 -31.91 19.23 9.39
C VAL A 145 -32.38 19.28 10.84
N ASN A 146 -32.49 20.47 11.44
CA ASN A 146 -32.95 20.62 12.82
C ASN A 146 -34.38 20.12 13.05
N LYS A 147 -35.27 20.19 12.05
CA LYS A 147 -36.61 19.60 12.14
C LYS A 147 -36.59 18.08 12.04
N MET A 148 -35.70 17.54 11.22
CA MET A 148 -35.64 16.12 10.89
C MET A 148 -34.69 15.32 11.79
N ILE A 149 -33.96 15.96 12.70
CA ILE A 149 -32.83 15.32 13.41
C ILE A 149 -33.22 14.15 14.33
N PHE A 150 -34.49 14.08 14.72
CA PHE A 150 -35.08 12.96 15.46
C PHE A 150 -35.83 11.96 14.56
N GLU A 151 -36.02 12.28 13.28
CA GLU A 151 -36.77 11.46 12.30
C GLU A 151 -35.82 10.78 11.29
N LYS A 152 -34.68 11.40 11.00
CA LYS A 152 -33.68 10.96 10.02
C LYS A 152 -32.31 10.90 10.68
N TYR A 153 -31.53 9.89 10.31
CA TYR A 153 -30.13 9.75 10.72
C TYR A 153 -29.24 10.78 10.02
N PHE A 154 -28.37 11.43 10.80
CA PHE A 154 -27.32 12.34 10.34
C PHE A 154 -26.01 11.95 11.03
N THR A 155 -24.89 12.03 10.34
CA THR A 155 -23.57 11.76 10.95
C THR A 155 -23.03 12.99 11.68
N THR A 156 -22.08 12.77 12.60
CA THR A 156 -21.45 13.87 13.34
C THR A 156 -20.71 14.81 12.38
N GLU A 157 -20.03 14.23 11.39
CA GLU A 157 -19.19 14.88 10.40
C GLU A 157 -20.02 15.74 9.44
N GLU A 158 -21.18 15.24 8.96
CA GLU A 158 -22.14 16.00 8.17
C GLU A 158 -22.57 17.29 8.87
N LEU A 159 -22.93 17.18 10.14
CA LEU A 159 -23.37 18.32 10.94
C LEU A 159 -22.22 19.28 11.23
N ILE A 160 -20.98 18.80 11.44
CA ILE A 160 -19.79 19.65 11.58
C ILE A 160 -19.60 20.48 10.31
N VAL A 161 -19.65 19.86 9.13
CA VAL A 161 -19.53 20.58 7.85
C VAL A 161 -20.62 21.64 7.73
N LEU A 162 -21.86 21.29 8.04
CA LEU A 162 -22.99 22.21 7.97
C LEU A 162 -22.86 23.39 8.95
N ILE A 163 -22.46 23.14 10.20
CA ILE A 163 -22.19 24.17 11.21
C ILE A 163 -21.07 25.11 10.73
N ARG A 164 -19.99 24.54 10.20
CA ARG A 164 -18.88 25.33 9.63
C ARG A 164 -19.31 26.10 8.39
N LEU A 165 -20.21 25.60 7.55
CA LEU A 165 -20.73 26.36 6.40
C LEU A 165 -21.60 27.55 6.85
N LEU A 166 -22.33 27.44 7.95
CA LEU A 166 -23.23 28.49 8.43
C LEU A 166 -22.49 29.69 9.05
N ASP A 167 -21.38 29.45 9.76
CA ASP A 167 -20.50 30.49 10.35
C ASP A 167 -21.17 31.43 11.37
N ASN A 168 -22.17 30.95 12.10
CA ASN A 168 -22.86 31.74 13.12
C ASN A 168 -23.07 30.94 14.41
N HIS A 169 -22.13 31.07 15.36
CA HIS A 169 -22.09 30.30 16.60
C HIS A 169 -23.34 30.49 17.49
N GLU A 170 -23.88 31.71 17.55
CA GLU A 170 -25.08 32.02 18.33
C GLU A 170 -26.31 31.35 17.72
N LEU A 171 -26.45 31.42 16.40
CA LEU A 171 -27.57 30.81 15.69
C LEU A 171 -27.50 29.28 15.72
N CYS A 172 -26.29 28.70 15.63
CA CYS A 172 -26.08 27.28 15.86
C CYS A 172 -26.55 26.87 17.25
N PHE A 173 -26.15 27.60 18.30
CA PHE A 173 -26.57 27.28 19.66
C PHE A 173 -28.09 27.45 19.86
N LEU A 174 -28.69 28.53 19.36
CA LEU A 174 -30.12 28.80 19.48
C LEU A 174 -31.00 27.72 18.84
N GLN A 175 -30.61 27.21 17.66
CA GLN A 175 -31.40 26.17 17.00
C GLN A 175 -31.20 24.77 17.60
N LEU A 176 -30.16 24.60 18.43
CA LEU A 176 -29.88 23.34 19.15
C LEU A 176 -30.42 23.36 20.58
N LEU A 177 -30.94 24.49 21.03
CA LEU A 177 -31.66 24.62 22.29
C LEU A 177 -32.71 23.52 22.47
N PRO A 178 -33.55 23.13 21.47
CA PRO A 178 -34.52 22.06 21.64
C PRO A 178 -33.89 20.70 21.97
N ALA A 179 -32.74 20.37 21.35
CA ALA A 179 -32.01 19.14 21.66
C ALA A 179 -31.39 19.19 23.06
N ILE A 180 -30.88 20.35 23.47
CA ILE A 180 -30.35 20.60 24.82
C ILE A 180 -31.47 20.53 25.88
N THR A 181 -32.64 21.12 25.62
CA THR A 181 -33.81 21.06 26.51
C THR A 181 -34.25 19.61 26.69
N ARG A 182 -34.28 18.83 25.61
CA ARG A 182 -34.66 17.41 25.66
C ARG A 182 -33.66 16.56 26.44
N ILE A 183 -32.36 16.87 26.37
CA ILE A 183 -31.36 16.24 27.23
C ILE A 183 -31.62 16.62 28.69
N ASN A 184 -31.92 17.88 29.00
CA ASN A 184 -32.24 18.29 30.36
C ASN A 184 -33.51 17.60 30.90
N GLU A 185 -34.53 17.40 30.06
CA GLU A 185 -35.71 16.60 30.40
C GLU A 185 -35.31 15.16 30.74
N TYR A 186 -34.51 14.50 29.90
CA TYR A 186 -34.02 13.14 30.17
C TYR A 186 -33.15 13.05 31.43
N VAL A 187 -32.30 14.05 31.69
CA VAL A 187 -31.50 14.16 32.91
C VAL A 187 -32.40 14.29 34.14
N THR A 188 -33.46 15.10 34.05
CA THR A 188 -34.37 15.37 35.17
C THR A 188 -35.28 14.17 35.46
N ASP A 189 -35.81 13.54 34.41
CA ASP A 189 -36.80 12.47 34.50
C ASP A 189 -36.15 11.07 34.52
N SER A 190 -34.82 10.97 34.37
CA SER A 190 -34.06 9.71 34.30
C SER A 190 -34.57 8.75 33.22
N VAL A 191 -34.90 9.29 32.04
CA VAL A 191 -35.45 8.54 30.91
C VAL A 191 -34.35 8.18 29.91
N VAL A 192 -34.31 6.92 29.49
CA VAL A 192 -33.40 6.43 28.45
C VAL A 192 -34.21 6.00 27.21
N GLU A 193 -34.07 6.75 26.12
CA GLU A 193 -34.70 6.49 24.83
C GLU A 193 -33.70 6.66 23.69
N LYS A 194 -33.97 6.03 22.54
CA LYS A 194 -33.11 6.08 21.34
C LYS A 194 -32.80 7.51 20.85
N ASN A 195 -33.69 8.46 21.11
CA ASN A 195 -33.49 9.88 20.77
C ASN A 195 -32.27 10.50 21.47
N ILE A 196 -31.77 9.91 22.55
CA ILE A 196 -30.54 10.36 23.23
C ILE A 196 -29.31 10.29 22.32
N VAL A 197 -29.31 9.36 21.36
CA VAL A 197 -28.22 9.19 20.40
C VAL A 197 -28.19 10.38 19.45
N SER A 198 -29.33 10.78 18.89
CA SER A 198 -29.44 12.01 18.07
C SER A 198 -28.98 13.24 18.85
N CYS A 199 -29.36 13.35 20.12
CA CYS A 199 -28.89 14.39 21.03
C CYS A 199 -27.36 14.36 21.21
N CYS A 200 -26.75 13.18 21.35
CA CYS A 200 -25.31 13.01 21.45
C CYS A 200 -24.58 13.39 20.15
N ILE A 201 -25.10 13.00 18.98
CA ILE A 201 -24.56 13.39 17.67
C ILE A 201 -24.54 14.92 17.55
N ILE A 202 -25.67 15.57 17.86
CA ILE A 202 -25.78 17.03 17.87
C ILE A 202 -24.73 17.67 18.78
N LEU A 203 -24.70 17.25 20.05
CA LEU A 203 -23.78 17.82 21.04
C LEU A 203 -22.34 17.69 20.55
N ASN A 204 -21.97 16.50 20.08
CA ASN A 204 -20.63 16.23 19.57
C ASN A 204 -20.26 17.15 18.40
N SER A 205 -21.18 17.33 17.44
CA SER A 205 -20.99 18.23 16.30
C SER A 205 -20.83 19.69 16.72
N VAL A 206 -21.50 20.16 17.78
CA VAL A 206 -21.30 21.52 18.30
C VAL A 206 -19.97 21.66 19.01
N ILE A 207 -19.61 20.69 19.86
CA ILE A 207 -18.34 20.72 20.61
C ILE A 207 -17.17 20.83 19.63
N LEU A 208 -17.21 20.06 18.53
CA LEU A 208 -16.14 20.03 17.53
C LEU A 208 -16.25 21.17 16.51
N GLY A 209 -17.44 21.49 16.02
CA GLY A 209 -17.65 22.50 14.97
C GLY A 209 -17.76 23.95 15.48
N SER A 210 -18.12 24.14 16.75
CA SER A 210 -18.37 25.45 17.37
C SER A 210 -18.09 25.45 18.89
N PRO A 211 -16.85 25.14 19.32
CA PRO A 211 -16.51 24.95 20.75
C PRO A 211 -16.83 26.17 21.62
N LYS A 212 -16.77 27.39 21.04
CA LYS A 212 -17.10 28.64 21.75
C LYS A 212 -18.54 28.67 22.29
N SER A 213 -19.45 27.87 21.73
CA SER A 213 -20.84 27.80 22.17
C SER A 213 -20.99 27.22 23.59
N PHE A 214 -19.98 26.53 24.14
CA PHE A 214 -19.97 25.96 25.49
C PHE A 214 -19.21 26.79 26.53
N LYS A 215 -18.68 27.96 26.14
CA LYS A 215 -17.99 28.84 27.08
C LYS A 215 -18.92 29.22 28.25
N ASP A 216 -18.40 29.12 29.47
CA ASP A 216 -19.10 29.45 30.72
C ASP A 216 -20.35 28.58 31.02
N LYS A 217 -20.40 27.34 30.48
CA LYS A 217 -21.51 26.39 30.67
C LYS A 217 -21.07 25.09 31.37
N ASP A 218 -20.06 25.18 32.23
CA ASP A 218 -19.43 24.02 32.86
C ASP A 218 -20.42 23.16 33.66
N ASP A 219 -21.36 23.77 34.38
CA ASP A 219 -22.35 23.03 35.19
C ASP A 219 -23.27 22.15 34.31
N TYR A 220 -23.64 22.63 33.11
CA TYR A 220 -24.41 21.84 32.14
C TYR A 220 -23.57 20.69 31.56
N VAL A 221 -22.29 20.94 31.28
CA VAL A 221 -21.38 19.89 30.77
C VAL A 221 -21.20 18.79 31.83
N ILE A 222 -20.98 19.17 33.09
CA ILE A 222 -20.83 18.25 34.22
C ILE A 222 -22.10 17.41 34.44
N SER A 223 -23.29 18.03 34.44
CA SER A 223 -24.55 17.30 34.61
C SER A 223 -24.80 16.32 33.45
N THR A 224 -24.50 16.74 32.22
CA THR A 224 -24.61 15.90 31.03
C THR A 224 -23.66 14.70 31.10
N ILE A 225 -22.40 14.91 31.49
CA ILE A 225 -21.43 13.81 31.66
C ILE A 225 -21.93 12.80 32.69
N SER A 226 -22.38 13.27 33.86
CA SER A 226 -22.88 12.40 34.93
C SER A 226 -24.07 11.56 34.46
N PHE A 227 -25.04 12.18 33.80
CA PHE A 227 -26.20 11.47 33.27
C PHE A 227 -25.82 10.43 32.20
N LEU A 228 -25.02 10.82 31.20
CA LEU A 228 -24.62 9.91 30.12
C LEU A 228 -23.80 8.72 30.64
N THR A 229 -23.01 8.93 31.69
CA THR A 229 -22.25 7.85 32.34
C THR A 229 -23.18 6.86 33.04
N ASN A 230 -24.18 7.36 33.79
CA ASN A 230 -25.13 6.53 34.52
C ASN A 230 -25.94 5.57 33.63
N ILE A 231 -26.12 5.90 32.34
CA ILE A 231 -26.76 5.00 31.37
C ILE A 231 -26.05 3.65 31.32
N PHE A 232 -24.73 3.64 31.46
CA PHE A 232 -23.90 2.45 31.35
C PHE A 232 -23.89 1.58 32.61
N TYR A 233 -24.41 2.06 33.73
CA TYR A 233 -24.43 1.32 35.00
C TYR A 233 -25.64 0.38 35.12
N ASP A 234 -26.68 0.54 34.30
CA ASP A 234 -27.81 -0.38 34.22
C ASP A 234 -27.84 -1.08 32.86
N SER A 235 -27.61 -2.40 32.85
CA SER A 235 -27.63 -3.22 31.64
C SER A 235 -28.98 -3.19 30.92
N LYS A 236 -30.09 -2.88 31.62
CA LYS A 236 -31.42 -2.76 31.00
C LYS A 236 -31.50 -1.62 30.00
N ASN A 237 -30.67 -0.59 30.11
CA ASN A 237 -30.68 0.52 29.15
C ASN A 237 -30.29 0.07 27.74
N PHE A 238 -29.53 -1.01 27.62
CA PHE A 238 -29.08 -1.55 26.34
C PHE A 238 -30.16 -2.35 25.59
N THR A 239 -31.35 -2.53 26.19
CA THR A 239 -32.51 -2.97 25.40
C THR A 239 -32.96 -1.90 24.39
N PHE A 240 -32.60 -0.62 24.63
CA PHE A 240 -32.96 0.51 23.79
C PHE A 240 -31.76 1.11 23.03
N ILE A 241 -30.54 0.87 23.53
CA ILE A 241 -29.28 1.41 23.01
C ILE A 241 -28.41 0.24 22.56
N ASN A 242 -28.12 0.16 21.26
CA ASN A 242 -27.22 -0.89 20.76
C ASN A 242 -25.73 -0.50 20.91
N LEU A 243 -24.82 -1.38 20.49
CA LEU A 243 -23.38 -1.13 20.58
C LEU A 243 -22.92 0.13 19.82
N GLU A 244 -23.48 0.41 18.63
CA GLU A 244 -23.11 1.60 17.85
C GLU A 244 -23.63 2.89 18.52
N ASP A 245 -24.83 2.84 19.10
CA ASP A 245 -25.40 3.91 19.89
C ASP A 245 -24.52 4.21 21.12
N ALA A 246 -24.05 3.16 21.81
CA ALA A 246 -23.16 3.27 22.97
C ALA A 246 -21.80 3.91 22.61
N LYS A 247 -21.22 3.56 21.45
CA LYS A 247 -19.99 4.19 20.94
C LYS A 247 -20.15 5.70 20.77
N ILE A 248 -21.30 6.16 20.25
CA ILE A 248 -21.61 7.59 20.08
C ILE A 248 -21.69 8.28 21.45
N ILE A 249 -22.37 7.66 22.43
CA ILE A 249 -22.48 8.23 23.78
C ILE A 249 -21.10 8.33 24.45
N LEU A 250 -20.27 7.29 24.38
CA LEU A 250 -18.91 7.29 24.91
C LEU A 250 -18.03 8.37 24.26
N LEU A 251 -18.13 8.54 22.94
CA LEU A 251 -17.43 9.59 22.22
C LEU A 251 -17.86 10.98 22.70
N THR A 252 -19.16 11.18 22.92
CA THR A 252 -19.70 12.44 23.46
C THR A 252 -19.20 12.70 24.88
N ILE A 253 -19.18 11.69 25.77
CA ILE A 253 -18.62 11.83 27.12
C ILE A 253 -17.14 12.22 27.06
N ASN A 254 -16.34 11.56 26.22
CA ASN A 254 -14.93 11.87 26.06
C ASN A 254 -14.71 13.32 25.58
N ASN A 255 -15.48 13.77 24.58
CA ASN A 255 -15.34 15.12 24.04
C ASN A 255 -15.84 16.20 25.00
N LEU A 256 -16.94 15.96 25.72
CA LEU A 256 -17.41 16.82 26.80
C LEU A 256 -16.35 16.93 27.91
N THR A 257 -15.82 15.79 28.36
CA THR A 257 -14.80 15.73 29.43
C THR A 257 -13.55 16.51 29.03
N ASN A 258 -13.05 16.32 27.80
CA ASN A 258 -11.90 17.05 27.28
C ASN A 258 -12.14 18.56 27.17
N SER A 259 -13.38 19.00 26.91
CA SER A 259 -13.72 20.42 26.79
C SER A 259 -13.60 21.19 28.11
N ILE A 260 -13.74 20.51 29.25
CA ILE A 260 -13.70 21.11 30.60
C ILE A 260 -12.58 20.54 31.49
N LYS A 261 -11.62 19.80 30.92
CA LYS A 261 -10.58 19.08 31.69
C LYS A 261 -9.76 19.93 32.66
N ASN A 262 -9.68 21.24 32.44
CA ASN A 262 -8.94 22.18 33.30
C ASN A 262 -9.79 22.72 34.48
N ASN A 263 -11.07 22.35 34.57
CA ASN A 263 -11.95 22.80 35.65
C ASN A 263 -11.76 21.90 36.89
N SER A 264 -11.43 22.48 38.05
CA SER A 264 -11.22 21.70 39.28
C SER A 264 -12.45 20.89 39.72
N ARG A 265 -13.67 21.31 39.36
CA ARG A 265 -14.91 20.57 39.67
C ARG A 265 -15.02 19.26 38.89
N ILE A 266 -14.48 19.18 37.67
CA ILE A 266 -14.52 17.93 36.90
C ILE A 266 -13.66 16.86 37.58
N SER A 267 -12.62 17.23 38.33
CA SER A 267 -11.75 16.28 39.03
C SER A 267 -12.51 15.37 40.00
N ASN A 268 -13.36 15.96 40.86
CA ASN A 268 -14.14 15.20 41.83
C ASN A 268 -15.17 14.30 41.15
N LEU A 269 -15.84 14.80 40.10
CA LEU A 269 -16.78 14.00 39.32
C LEU A 269 -16.05 12.83 38.64
N SER A 270 -14.93 13.10 37.98
CA SER A 270 -14.11 12.08 37.31
C SER A 270 -13.64 11.00 38.27
N PHE A 271 -13.20 11.37 39.48
CA PHE A 271 -12.80 10.40 40.50
C PHE A 271 -13.98 9.52 40.96
N GLY A 272 -15.15 10.12 41.19
CA GLY A 272 -16.36 9.39 41.55
C GLY A 272 -16.78 8.39 40.46
N ILE A 273 -16.88 8.88 39.22
CA ILE A 273 -17.23 8.04 38.05
C ILE A 273 -16.23 6.91 37.86
N TYR A 274 -14.93 7.22 37.96
CA TYR A 274 -13.87 6.22 37.84
C TYR A 274 -14.03 5.09 38.86
N ASN A 275 -14.22 5.41 40.15
CA ASN A 275 -14.32 4.39 41.20
C ASN A 275 -15.59 3.53 41.03
N GLU A 276 -16.72 4.17 40.73
CA GLU A 276 -17.97 3.46 40.50
C GLU A 276 -17.88 2.56 39.27
N SER A 277 -17.29 3.05 38.18
CA SER A 277 -17.03 2.25 36.97
C SER A 277 -16.12 1.06 37.26
N LEU A 278 -15.06 1.25 38.07
CA LEU A 278 -14.13 0.20 38.46
C LEU A 278 -14.79 -0.86 39.33
N GLU A 279 -15.59 -0.46 40.31
CA GLU A 279 -16.31 -1.37 41.21
C GLU A 279 -17.29 -2.25 40.42
N ILE A 280 -18.09 -1.65 39.54
CA ILE A 280 -19.04 -2.40 38.70
C ILE A 280 -18.29 -3.32 37.73
N TYR A 281 -17.21 -2.83 37.12
CA TYR A 281 -16.38 -3.63 36.21
C TYR A 281 -15.79 -4.86 36.90
N GLU A 282 -15.25 -4.71 38.10
CA GLU A 282 -14.71 -5.81 38.90
C GLU A 282 -15.79 -6.85 39.24
N GLN A 283 -16.99 -6.40 39.63
CA GLN A 283 -18.11 -7.29 39.93
C GLN A 283 -18.56 -8.07 38.69
N MET A 284 -18.70 -7.40 37.54
CA MET A 284 -19.18 -8.02 36.30
C MET A 284 -18.16 -8.97 35.67
N THR A 285 -16.87 -8.67 35.75
CA THR A 285 -15.81 -9.53 35.16
C THR A 285 -15.51 -10.78 36.00
N LYS A 286 -15.79 -10.75 37.31
CA LYS A 286 -15.71 -11.94 38.18
C LYS A 286 -16.94 -12.86 38.04
N GLY A 287 -18.07 -12.32 37.58
CA GLY A 287 -19.29 -13.09 37.34
C GLY A 287 -19.32 -13.67 35.92
N HIS A 288 -19.85 -14.89 35.77
CA HIS A 288 -20.24 -15.38 34.45
C HIS A 288 -21.60 -14.78 34.09
N THR A 289 -21.61 -13.79 33.19
CA THR A 289 -22.86 -13.25 32.65
C THR A 289 -23.41 -14.13 31.53
N THR A 290 -24.73 -14.19 31.42
CA THR A 290 -25.44 -14.77 30.27
C THR A 290 -26.36 -13.74 29.60
N VAL A 291 -26.01 -12.47 29.62
CA VAL A 291 -26.83 -11.40 29.03
C VAL A 291 -25.94 -10.60 28.10
N LEU A 292 -26.38 -10.43 26.85
CA LEU A 292 -25.60 -9.75 25.80
C LEU A 292 -25.29 -8.31 26.19
N GLU A 293 -26.28 -7.62 26.75
CA GLU A 293 -26.22 -6.25 27.22
C GLU A 293 -25.13 -6.05 28.28
N GLU A 294 -24.92 -7.03 29.16
CA GLU A 294 -23.88 -6.95 30.20
C GLU A 294 -22.46 -7.00 29.60
N TYR A 295 -22.26 -7.70 28.48
CA TYR A 295 -20.97 -7.64 27.78
C TYR A 295 -20.71 -6.29 27.13
N ILE A 296 -21.76 -5.62 26.63
CA ILE A 296 -21.65 -4.25 26.11
C ILE A 296 -21.29 -3.31 27.26
N VAL A 297 -21.93 -3.46 28.43
CA VAL A 297 -21.62 -2.70 29.64
C VAL A 297 -20.15 -2.86 30.01
N ILE A 298 -19.63 -4.09 30.08
CA ILE A 298 -18.21 -4.34 30.40
C ILE A 298 -17.27 -3.56 29.47
N GLY A 299 -17.55 -3.58 28.15
CA GLY A 299 -16.81 -2.80 27.16
C GLY A 299 -16.92 -1.27 27.35
N CYS A 300 -18.08 -0.78 27.76
CA CYS A 300 -18.29 0.64 28.04
C CYS A 300 -17.56 1.08 29.32
N LEU A 301 -17.66 0.28 30.39
CA LEU A 301 -17.02 0.55 31.69
C LEU A 301 -15.50 0.67 31.54
N ILE A 302 -14.85 -0.23 30.81
CA ILE A 302 -13.40 -0.13 30.61
C ILE A 302 -13.00 1.15 29.87
N LYS A 303 -13.82 1.63 28.93
CA LYS A 303 -13.59 2.91 28.26
C LYS A 303 -13.81 4.10 29.22
N LEU A 304 -14.84 4.06 30.06
CA LEU A 304 -15.05 5.09 31.08
C LEU A 304 -13.88 5.16 32.06
N ILE A 305 -13.39 4.00 32.54
CA ILE A 305 -12.19 3.91 33.38
C ILE A 305 -11.03 4.63 32.72
N GLY A 306 -10.75 4.35 31.44
CA GLY A 306 -9.68 5.05 30.69
C GLY A 306 -9.88 6.56 30.56
N ILE A 307 -11.11 7.02 30.23
CA ILE A 307 -11.42 8.46 30.09
C ILE A 307 -11.17 9.21 31.41
N PHE A 308 -11.68 8.68 32.52
CA PHE A 308 -11.64 9.37 33.81
C PHE A 308 -10.35 9.12 34.60
N TYR A 309 -9.62 8.04 34.31
CA TYR A 309 -8.25 7.85 34.79
C TYR A 309 -7.35 9.02 34.39
N MET A 310 -7.36 9.44 33.11
CA MET A 310 -6.53 10.56 32.64
C MET A 310 -6.82 11.87 33.37
N VAL A 311 -8.11 12.22 33.49
CA VAL A 311 -8.51 13.48 34.12
C VAL A 311 -8.18 13.49 35.61
N SER A 312 -8.32 12.35 36.29
CA SER A 312 -7.98 12.25 37.71
C SER A 312 -6.47 12.22 37.94
N TYR A 313 -5.71 11.55 37.09
CA TYR A 313 -4.24 11.44 37.18
C TYR A 313 -3.54 12.78 36.95
N ASP A 314 -3.93 13.53 35.90
CA ASP A 314 -3.33 14.83 35.53
C ASP A 314 -3.44 15.90 36.64
N ILE A 315 -4.38 15.72 37.57
CA ILE A 315 -4.66 16.66 38.67
C ILE A 315 -3.88 16.28 39.94
N GLY A 316 -3.08 15.20 39.91
CA GLY A 316 -2.21 14.79 41.01
C GLY A 316 -2.92 13.96 42.09
N CYS A 317 -4.09 13.41 41.80
CA CYS A 317 -4.75 12.43 42.67
C CYS A 317 -3.98 11.10 42.62
N ARG A 318 -2.88 10.99 43.37
CA ARG A 318 -2.09 9.76 43.60
C ARG A 318 -2.84 8.71 44.45
N MET A 319 -4.16 8.62 44.33
CA MET A 319 -5.00 7.76 45.17
C MET A 319 -5.22 6.37 44.58
N HIS A 320 -4.65 6.08 43.41
CA HIS A 320 -4.90 4.84 42.67
C HIS A 320 -3.79 3.81 42.92
N ASP A 321 -4.17 2.58 43.26
CA ASP A 321 -3.28 1.41 43.14
C ASP A 321 -3.23 1.01 41.67
N THR A 322 -2.28 1.60 40.94
CA THR A 322 -2.10 1.41 39.50
C THR A 322 -1.71 -0.02 39.16
N ASP A 323 -0.98 -0.70 40.04
CA ASP A 323 -0.56 -2.08 39.85
C ASP A 323 -1.75 -3.05 40.02
N TYR A 324 -2.62 -2.82 41.01
CA TYR A 324 -3.88 -3.57 41.15
C TYR A 324 -4.78 -3.39 39.92
N LEU A 325 -4.99 -2.13 39.50
CA LEU A 325 -5.83 -1.79 38.36
C LEU A 325 -5.34 -2.46 37.08
N PHE A 326 -4.03 -2.39 36.81
CA PHE A 326 -3.44 -2.98 35.63
C PHE A 326 -3.64 -4.50 35.61
N ASN A 327 -3.39 -5.18 36.74
CA ASN A 327 -3.58 -6.64 36.82
C ASN A 327 -5.05 -7.03 36.66
N LEU A 328 -5.99 -6.29 37.28
CA LEU A 328 -7.42 -6.54 37.13
C LEU A 328 -7.87 -6.48 35.66
N ILE A 329 -7.43 -5.46 34.93
CA ILE A 329 -7.78 -5.29 33.52
C ILE A 329 -7.03 -6.29 32.62
N GLN A 330 -5.76 -6.57 32.93
CA GLN A 330 -4.97 -7.52 32.14
C GLN A 330 -5.57 -8.93 32.21
N ASP A 331 -6.05 -9.33 33.39
CA ASP A 331 -6.53 -10.68 33.64
C ASP A 331 -8.01 -10.88 33.27
N SER A 332 -8.73 -9.81 32.94
CA SER A 332 -10.12 -9.91 32.48
C SER A 332 -10.22 -10.49 31.07
N ASP A 333 -11.10 -11.46 30.86
CA ASP A 333 -11.52 -11.90 29.52
C ASP A 333 -13.04 -12.11 29.54
N ILE A 334 -13.67 -12.02 28.38
CA ILE A 334 -15.10 -12.27 28.23
C ILE A 334 -15.29 -13.47 27.30
N GLU A 335 -16.03 -14.47 27.76
CA GLU A 335 -16.30 -15.69 27.00
C GLU A 335 -17.59 -15.58 26.20
N LYS A 336 -17.60 -16.17 24.99
CA LYS A 336 -18.77 -16.19 24.13
C LYS A 336 -19.90 -17.01 24.75
N PRO A 337 -21.10 -16.44 24.95
CA PRO A 337 -22.26 -17.23 25.32
C PRO A 337 -22.80 -18.09 24.18
N GLN A 338 -23.34 -19.26 24.52
CA GLN A 338 -23.80 -20.26 23.55
C GLN A 338 -24.91 -19.76 22.60
N TYR A 339 -25.75 -18.82 23.06
CA TYR A 339 -26.93 -18.35 22.33
C TYR A 339 -26.70 -17.07 21.51
N ILE A 340 -25.53 -16.43 21.61
CA ILE A 340 -25.21 -15.22 20.82
C ILE A 340 -24.62 -15.64 19.47
N ASN A 341 -25.07 -14.99 18.39
CA ASN A 341 -24.54 -15.25 17.05
C ASN A 341 -23.07 -14.81 16.92
N ASP A 342 -22.31 -15.44 16.03
CA ASP A 342 -20.87 -15.18 15.89
C ASP A 342 -20.54 -13.73 15.51
N THR A 343 -21.36 -13.13 14.63
CA THR A 343 -21.12 -11.79 14.10
C THR A 343 -21.28 -10.70 15.16
N GLU A 344 -22.34 -10.77 15.95
CA GLU A 344 -22.65 -9.84 17.02
C GLU A 344 -21.68 -9.98 18.18
N TRP A 345 -21.38 -11.23 18.58
CA TRP A 345 -20.35 -11.50 19.58
C TRP A 345 -19.01 -10.91 19.18
N LYS A 346 -18.60 -11.12 17.93
CA LYS A 346 -17.34 -10.61 17.39
C LYS A 346 -17.25 -9.09 17.52
N ASN A 347 -18.29 -8.34 17.17
CA ASN A 347 -18.30 -6.88 17.29
C ASN A 347 -18.16 -6.42 18.76
N ILE A 348 -18.81 -7.10 19.71
CA ILE A 348 -18.73 -6.80 21.13
C ILE A 348 -17.34 -7.13 21.68
N TYR A 349 -16.80 -8.29 21.32
CA TYR A 349 -15.48 -8.75 21.75
C TYR A 349 -14.36 -7.83 21.22
N GLU A 350 -14.44 -7.42 19.96
CA GLU A 350 -13.50 -6.46 19.36
C GLU A 350 -13.56 -5.09 20.04
N PHE A 351 -14.78 -4.61 20.33
CA PHE A 351 -14.99 -3.38 21.08
C PHE A 351 -14.37 -3.47 22.49
N PHE A 352 -14.58 -4.57 23.21
CA PHE A 352 -13.98 -4.81 24.52
C PHE A 352 -12.44 -4.83 24.43
N LEU A 353 -11.86 -5.62 23.52
CA LEU A 353 -10.41 -5.76 23.39
C LEU A 353 -9.74 -4.43 23.03
N SER A 354 -10.32 -3.65 22.11
CA SER A 354 -9.77 -2.35 21.72
C SER A 354 -9.63 -1.42 22.93
N HIS A 355 -10.69 -1.30 23.73
CA HIS A 355 -10.68 -0.46 24.93
C HIS A 355 -9.86 -1.05 26.08
N LYS A 356 -9.77 -2.38 26.16
CA LYS A 356 -8.87 -3.07 27.11
C LYS A 356 -7.42 -2.66 26.89
N TYR A 357 -6.91 -2.81 25.68
CA TYR A 357 -5.52 -2.46 25.39
C TYR A 357 -5.26 -0.96 25.36
N GLU A 358 -6.24 -0.15 24.98
CA GLU A 358 -6.16 1.30 25.16
C GLU A 358 -5.98 1.68 26.63
N THR A 359 -6.77 1.09 27.52
CA THR A 359 -6.72 1.40 28.96
C THR A 359 -5.45 0.84 29.61
N LEU A 360 -5.01 -0.37 29.23
CA LEU A 360 -3.75 -0.92 29.72
C LEU A 360 -2.55 -0.07 29.27
N ASP A 361 -2.47 0.32 28.00
CA ASP A 361 -1.36 1.14 27.50
C ASP A 361 -1.29 2.50 28.17
N LEU A 362 -2.45 3.05 28.53
CA LEU A 362 -2.60 4.31 29.26
C LEU A 362 -2.05 4.23 30.70
N ILE A 363 -2.32 3.12 31.40
CA ILE A 363 -1.92 2.91 32.80
C ILE A 363 -0.46 2.47 32.90
N TYR A 364 0.04 1.72 31.91
CA TYR A 364 1.37 1.08 31.90
C TYR A 364 2.54 1.98 32.35
N PRO A 365 2.66 3.26 31.95
CA PRO A 365 3.77 4.11 32.42
C PRO A 365 3.78 4.38 33.93
N SER A 366 2.66 4.13 34.61
CA SER A 366 2.44 4.40 36.03
C SER A 366 2.53 3.15 36.90
N THR A 367 2.82 1.98 36.32
CA THR A 367 3.01 0.73 37.06
C THR A 367 4.47 0.55 37.47
N LEU A 368 4.71 0.06 38.68
CA LEU A 368 6.08 -0.07 39.22
C LEU A 368 6.59 -1.52 39.18
N GLU A 369 5.72 -2.51 39.37
CA GLU A 369 6.12 -3.92 39.54
C GLU A 369 5.40 -4.91 38.61
N VAL A 370 4.49 -4.45 37.74
CA VAL A 370 3.65 -5.32 36.92
C VAL A 370 4.32 -5.74 35.61
N ILE A 371 4.30 -7.05 35.33
CA ILE A 371 4.77 -7.63 34.07
C ILE A 371 3.59 -7.76 33.11
N PHE A 372 3.76 -7.25 31.89
CA PHE A 372 2.78 -7.43 30.82
C PHE A 372 2.75 -8.88 30.33
N LYS A 373 1.56 -9.50 30.35
CA LYS A 373 1.31 -10.86 29.86
C LYS A 373 1.08 -10.86 28.35
N SER A 374 2.17 -10.87 27.58
CA SER A 374 2.11 -10.83 26.10
C SER A 374 1.45 -12.08 25.49
N ASP A 375 1.54 -13.23 26.16
CA ASP A 375 0.85 -14.47 25.81
C ASP A 375 -0.67 -14.31 25.77
N VAL A 376 -1.24 -13.60 26.75
CA VAL A 376 -2.67 -13.26 26.80
C VAL A 376 -3.04 -12.38 25.61
N LEU A 377 -2.20 -11.42 25.24
CA LEU A 377 -2.39 -10.62 24.03
C LEU A 377 -2.49 -11.49 22.78
N TYR A 378 -1.55 -12.40 22.56
CA TYR A 378 -1.57 -13.24 21.36
C TYR A 378 -2.80 -14.14 21.28
N LEU A 379 -3.23 -14.71 22.41
CA LEU A 379 -4.47 -15.49 22.47
C LEU A 379 -5.70 -14.65 22.09
N HIS A 380 -5.77 -13.40 22.56
CA HIS A 380 -6.84 -12.49 22.17
C HIS A 380 -6.81 -12.14 20.68
N LEU A 381 -5.62 -11.90 20.11
CA LEU A 381 -5.46 -11.57 18.68
C LEU A 381 -5.83 -12.75 17.76
N ILE A 382 -5.61 -14.00 18.19
CA ILE A 382 -6.05 -15.20 17.45
C ILE A 382 -7.58 -15.23 17.32
N LYS A 383 -8.29 -14.95 18.41
CA LYS A 383 -9.76 -14.96 18.46
C LYS A 383 -10.39 -13.76 17.73
N CYS A 384 -9.68 -12.64 17.64
CA CYS A 384 -10.15 -11.38 17.06
C CYS A 384 -10.20 -11.41 15.53
N SER A 385 -11.19 -10.78 14.89
CA SER A 385 -11.20 -10.64 13.43
C SER A 385 -10.44 -9.40 12.94
N THR A 386 -10.43 -8.33 13.74
CA THR A 386 -9.70 -7.08 13.49
C THR A 386 -8.58 -6.85 14.53
N PRO A 387 -7.50 -7.67 14.53
CA PRO A 387 -6.34 -7.51 15.42
C PRO A 387 -5.80 -6.07 15.51
N TYR A 388 -5.91 -5.31 14.42
CA TYR A 388 -5.49 -3.92 14.36
C TYR A 388 -6.10 -3.05 15.47
N ASP A 389 -7.38 -3.22 15.82
CA ASP A 389 -8.06 -2.36 16.81
C ASP A 389 -7.56 -2.55 18.24
N ALA A 390 -7.07 -3.75 18.54
CA ALA A 390 -6.41 -4.09 19.80
C ALA A 390 -4.96 -3.60 19.83
N LEU A 391 -4.28 -3.59 18.67
CA LEU A 391 -2.88 -3.19 18.56
C LEU A 391 -2.68 -1.67 18.40
N LEU A 392 -3.64 -0.98 17.77
CA LEU A 392 -3.57 0.45 17.46
C LEU A 392 -3.32 1.34 18.69
N PRO A 393 -3.94 1.09 19.85
CA PRO A 393 -3.73 1.93 21.02
C PRO A 393 -2.34 1.78 21.64
N LEU A 394 -1.64 0.68 21.37
CA LEU A 394 -0.35 0.36 21.99
C LEU A 394 0.72 1.37 21.57
N LYS A 395 1.19 2.16 22.53
CA LYS A 395 2.31 3.12 22.38
C LYS A 395 3.40 2.83 23.39
N ASN A 396 3.01 2.66 24.66
CA ASN A 396 3.93 2.43 25.76
C ASN A 396 4.33 0.95 25.87
N MET A 397 3.39 0.04 25.63
CA MET A 397 3.59 -1.42 25.72
C MET A 397 4.18 -2.04 24.45
N LEU A 398 4.45 -1.25 23.41
CA LEU A 398 5.02 -1.74 22.14
C LEU A 398 6.32 -2.54 22.33
N LYS A 399 7.12 -2.17 23.33
CA LYS A 399 8.42 -2.82 23.59
C LYS A 399 8.28 -4.23 24.15
N GLU A 400 7.13 -4.55 24.74
CA GLU A 400 6.85 -5.86 25.33
C GLU A 400 6.33 -6.86 24.29
N VAL A 401 6.09 -6.41 23.05
CA VAL A 401 5.60 -7.26 21.97
C VAL A 401 6.75 -8.05 21.36
N ASP A 402 6.73 -9.36 21.57
CA ASP A 402 7.56 -10.33 20.88
C ASP A 402 7.01 -10.62 19.47
N TRP A 403 7.79 -10.23 18.47
CA TRP A 403 7.45 -10.45 17.06
C TRP A 403 7.63 -11.89 16.60
N SER A 404 8.41 -12.71 17.30
CA SER A 404 8.62 -14.12 16.95
C SER A 404 7.31 -14.91 16.98
N LEU A 405 6.41 -14.57 17.91
CA LEU A 405 5.07 -15.13 18.02
C LEU A 405 4.07 -14.39 17.14
N LEU A 406 4.13 -13.05 17.11
CA LEU A 406 3.18 -12.24 16.36
C LEU A 406 3.28 -12.42 14.85
N ILE A 407 4.48 -12.69 14.30
CA ILE A 407 4.69 -12.83 12.86
C ILE A 407 3.89 -13.99 12.27
N ALA A 408 3.71 -15.08 13.04
CA ALA A 408 2.89 -16.21 12.61
C ALA A 408 1.42 -15.78 12.40
N LEU A 409 0.89 -14.94 13.30
CA LEU A 409 -0.45 -14.37 13.18
C LEU A 409 -0.52 -13.35 12.05
N ALA A 410 0.50 -12.51 11.90
CA ALA A 410 0.55 -11.50 10.86
C ALA A 410 0.61 -12.11 9.45
N CYS A 411 1.13 -13.34 9.30
CA CYS A 411 1.16 -14.03 8.00
C CYS A 411 -0.13 -14.81 7.67
N SER A 412 -1.12 -14.83 8.56
CA SER A 412 -2.43 -15.48 8.35
C SER A 412 -3.32 -14.69 7.37
N ASP A 413 -4.57 -15.11 7.18
CA ASP A 413 -5.53 -14.48 6.25
C ASP A 413 -5.87 -13.02 6.59
N LYS A 414 -5.52 -12.56 7.80
CA LYS A 414 -5.75 -11.19 8.29
C LYS A 414 -4.51 -10.29 8.12
N ARG A 415 -3.62 -10.59 7.17
CA ARG A 415 -2.36 -9.86 6.89
C ARG A 415 -2.53 -8.34 6.88
N SER A 416 -3.62 -7.85 6.27
CA SER A 416 -3.93 -6.43 6.16
C SER A 416 -3.93 -5.71 7.53
N GLU A 417 -4.44 -6.36 8.57
CA GLU A 417 -4.60 -5.75 9.91
C GLU A 417 -3.26 -5.51 10.62
N TYR A 418 -2.18 -6.15 10.19
CA TYR A 418 -0.88 -6.07 10.86
C TYR A 418 0.09 -5.10 10.19
N ILE A 419 -0.18 -4.63 8.97
CA ILE A 419 0.78 -3.84 8.17
C ILE A 419 1.26 -2.60 8.92
N ARG A 420 0.33 -1.77 9.41
CA ARG A 420 0.68 -0.52 10.11
C ARG A 420 1.47 -0.77 11.40
N PHE A 421 1.17 -1.87 12.08
CA PHE A 421 1.86 -2.26 13.31
C PHE A 421 3.28 -2.77 13.00
N LEU A 422 3.44 -3.60 11.98
CA LEU A 422 4.73 -4.13 11.50
C LEU A 422 5.71 -3.02 11.13
N PHE A 423 5.22 -1.91 10.56
CA PHE A 423 6.07 -0.79 10.16
C PHE A 423 6.16 0.34 11.21
N ASN A 424 5.77 0.09 12.46
CA ASN A 424 5.88 1.08 13.52
C ASN A 424 7.36 1.48 13.74
N PRO A 425 7.70 2.79 13.72
CA PRO A 425 9.07 3.27 13.87
C PRO A 425 9.80 2.80 15.13
N VAL A 426 9.09 2.43 16.19
CA VAL A 426 9.67 1.95 17.46
C VAL A 426 10.51 0.69 17.24
N PHE A 427 10.07 -0.23 16.38
CA PHE A 427 10.75 -1.51 16.16
C PHE A 427 12.09 -1.39 15.40
N PHE A 428 12.30 -0.29 14.69
CA PHE A 428 13.52 -0.06 13.91
C PHE A 428 14.67 0.57 14.71
N LYS A 429 14.44 1.00 15.97
CA LYS A 429 15.45 1.71 16.77
C LYS A 429 16.39 0.78 17.54
N ASN A 430 15.89 -0.33 18.09
CA ASN A 430 16.67 -1.17 19.03
C ASN A 430 17.02 -2.58 18.47
N ASN A 431 16.14 -3.24 17.70
CA ASN A 431 16.35 -4.60 17.14
C ASN A 431 16.17 -4.63 15.60
N ALA A 432 16.76 -3.68 14.89
CA ALA A 432 16.47 -3.46 13.47
C ALA A 432 16.74 -4.67 12.55
N THR A 433 17.68 -5.56 12.91
CA THR A 433 18.06 -6.75 12.13
C THR A 433 17.08 -7.91 12.33
N GLU A 434 16.64 -8.20 13.55
CA GLU A 434 15.62 -9.23 13.81
C GLU A 434 14.27 -8.79 13.23
N HIS A 435 13.91 -7.51 13.41
CA HIS A 435 12.65 -6.98 12.89
C HIS A 435 12.57 -7.02 11.37
N TYR A 436 13.73 -6.85 10.71
CA TYR A 436 13.87 -7.02 9.28
C TYR A 436 13.46 -8.42 8.80
N GLU A 437 13.85 -9.49 9.51
CA GLU A 437 13.51 -10.85 9.14
C GLU A 437 11.99 -11.09 9.18
N TYR A 438 11.30 -10.51 10.16
CA TYR A 438 9.84 -10.56 10.23
C TYR A 438 9.17 -9.86 9.04
N ILE A 439 9.68 -8.69 8.64
CA ILE A 439 9.19 -8.01 7.44
C ILE A 439 9.40 -8.88 6.18
N HIS A 440 10.56 -9.52 6.06
CA HIS A 440 10.84 -10.43 4.95
C HIS A 440 9.86 -11.59 4.90
N ILE A 441 9.63 -12.26 6.04
CA ILE A 441 8.66 -13.37 6.17
C ILE A 441 7.26 -12.91 5.78
N PHE A 442 6.84 -11.72 6.24
CA PHE A 442 5.54 -11.13 5.90
C PHE A 442 5.38 -10.91 4.38
N ILE A 443 6.39 -10.34 3.72
CA ILE A 443 6.37 -10.10 2.27
C ILE A 443 6.35 -11.42 1.49
N GLU A 444 7.13 -12.42 1.89
CA GLU A 444 7.10 -13.73 1.25
C GLU A 444 5.72 -14.40 1.38
N ALA A 445 5.06 -14.26 2.53
CA ALA A 445 3.71 -14.77 2.74
C ALA A 445 2.67 -14.05 1.86
N ALA A 446 2.70 -12.72 1.80
CA ALA A 446 1.81 -11.93 0.93
C ALA A 446 2.03 -12.25 -0.55
N PHE A 447 3.30 -12.48 -0.95
CA PHE A 447 3.63 -12.89 -2.31
C PHE A 447 3.04 -14.26 -2.68
N LYS A 448 3.16 -15.27 -1.81
CA LYS A 448 2.62 -16.61 -2.04
C LYS A 448 1.09 -16.62 -2.21
N ASN A 449 0.40 -15.71 -1.53
CA ASN A 449 -1.06 -15.59 -1.58
C ASN A 449 -1.58 -14.66 -2.70
N ASN A 450 -0.70 -14.05 -3.49
CA ASN A 450 -1.05 -13.06 -4.51
C ASN A 450 -1.78 -11.82 -3.97
N ASP A 451 -1.43 -11.36 -2.77
CA ASP A 451 -2.03 -10.17 -2.16
C ASP A 451 -1.43 -8.87 -2.77
N TYR A 452 -1.83 -8.54 -3.99
CA TYR A 452 -1.22 -7.42 -4.74
C TYR A 452 -1.32 -6.08 -4.02
N ASP A 453 -2.47 -5.81 -3.38
CA ASP A 453 -2.71 -4.56 -2.66
C ASP A 453 -1.83 -4.46 -1.42
N ILE A 454 -1.71 -5.54 -0.64
CA ILE A 454 -0.82 -5.62 0.52
C ILE A 454 0.62 -5.31 0.13
N LEU A 455 1.10 -5.91 -0.96
CA LEU A 455 2.45 -5.67 -1.46
C LEU A 455 2.64 -4.22 -1.94
N LEU A 456 1.62 -3.60 -2.54
CA LEU A 456 1.68 -2.18 -2.92
C LEU A 456 1.71 -1.26 -1.70
N ILE A 457 0.93 -1.57 -0.65
CA ILE A 457 0.91 -0.81 0.61
C ILE A 457 2.26 -0.89 1.30
N VAL A 458 2.81 -2.10 1.44
CA VAL A 458 4.14 -2.33 2.01
C VAL A 458 5.20 -1.56 1.23
N THR A 459 5.13 -1.60 -0.11
CA THR A 459 6.03 -0.81 -0.97
C THR A 459 5.92 0.68 -0.69
N HIS A 460 4.70 1.19 -0.56
CA HIS A 460 4.49 2.61 -0.27
C HIS A 460 5.10 3.01 1.07
N ILE A 461 4.86 2.23 2.14
CA ILE A 461 5.39 2.51 3.47
C ILE A 461 6.92 2.49 3.47
N LEU A 462 7.53 1.49 2.82
CA LEU A 462 8.98 1.38 2.73
C LEU A 462 9.62 2.51 1.92
N VAL A 463 8.98 2.91 0.82
CA VAL A 463 9.49 3.97 -0.07
C VAL A 463 9.24 5.36 0.50
N GLU A 464 8.17 5.62 1.25
CA GLU A 464 7.90 6.97 1.79
C GLU A 464 8.48 7.18 3.18
N ASN A 465 8.25 6.23 4.10
CA ASN A 465 8.51 6.42 5.52
C ASN A 465 9.87 5.87 5.95
N HIS A 466 10.46 4.99 5.16
CA HIS A 466 11.69 4.26 5.50
C HIS A 466 12.78 4.36 4.42
N LYS A 467 12.85 5.49 3.71
CA LYS A 467 13.76 5.74 2.58
C LYS A 467 15.21 5.38 2.86
N ASP A 468 15.70 5.68 4.06
CA ASP A 468 17.09 5.45 4.43
C ASP A 468 17.46 3.97 4.59
N LEU A 469 16.49 3.08 4.76
CA LEU A 469 16.75 1.65 4.94
C LEU A 469 17.38 1.01 3.70
N ILE A 470 17.12 1.53 2.49
CA ILE A 470 17.74 1.04 1.25
C ILE A 470 19.29 1.06 1.28
N LYS A 471 19.89 1.89 2.14
CA LYS A 471 21.35 1.97 2.30
C LYS A 471 21.92 0.76 3.02
N LYS A 472 21.10 0.01 3.77
CA LYS A 472 21.48 -1.21 4.48
C LYS A 472 21.29 -2.41 3.54
N GLU A 473 22.29 -3.29 3.50
CA GLU A 473 22.31 -4.43 2.57
C GLU A 473 21.10 -5.35 2.75
N ASP A 474 20.75 -5.69 3.99
CA ASP A 474 19.60 -6.55 4.28
C ASP A 474 18.31 -6.00 3.66
N PHE A 475 18.04 -4.72 3.88
CA PHE A 475 16.83 -4.04 3.41
C PHE A 475 16.74 -3.91 1.89
N LEU A 476 17.87 -3.80 1.19
CA LEU A 476 17.91 -3.75 -0.28
C LEU A 476 17.19 -4.96 -0.90
N SER A 477 17.32 -6.13 -0.28
CA SER A 477 16.66 -7.35 -0.75
C SER A 477 15.14 -7.31 -0.65
N LEU A 478 14.56 -6.62 0.35
CA LEU A 478 13.11 -6.42 0.43
C LEU A 478 12.59 -5.61 -0.74
N TYR A 479 13.26 -4.50 -1.08
CA TYR A 479 12.86 -3.66 -2.21
C TYR A 479 12.94 -4.44 -3.54
N VAL A 480 13.98 -5.26 -3.71
CA VAL A 480 14.12 -6.13 -4.89
C VAL A 480 13.03 -7.20 -4.93
N ASN A 481 12.74 -7.86 -3.81
CA ASN A 481 11.66 -8.84 -3.71
C ASN A 481 10.31 -8.22 -4.08
N LEU A 482 10.00 -7.02 -3.58
CA LEU A 482 8.77 -6.30 -3.94
C LEU A 482 8.74 -5.92 -5.42
N PHE A 483 9.87 -5.51 -5.99
CA PHE A 483 9.95 -5.14 -7.40
C PHE A 483 9.74 -6.34 -8.33
N LEU A 484 10.40 -7.46 -8.02
CA LEU A 484 10.38 -8.67 -8.82
C LEU A 484 9.19 -9.59 -8.50
N SER A 485 8.49 -9.38 -7.39
CA SER A 485 7.28 -10.15 -7.07
C SER A 485 6.21 -10.03 -8.16
N ASN A 486 5.42 -11.09 -8.27
CA ASN A 486 4.35 -11.28 -9.26
C ASN A 486 4.84 -11.11 -10.70
N PHE A 487 6.06 -11.58 -10.97
CA PHE A 487 6.73 -11.45 -12.26
C PHE A 487 5.89 -11.97 -13.44
N SER A 488 5.18 -13.09 -13.24
CA SER A 488 4.32 -13.74 -14.24
C SER A 488 2.98 -13.03 -14.52
N HIS A 489 2.60 -12.03 -13.71
CA HIS A 489 1.31 -11.36 -13.79
C HIS A 489 1.51 -9.93 -14.33
N SER A 490 1.39 -9.73 -15.64
CA SER A 490 1.73 -8.46 -16.30
C SER A 490 0.57 -7.49 -16.53
N VAL A 491 -0.69 -7.87 -16.21
CA VAL A 491 -1.90 -7.14 -16.65
C VAL A 491 -2.60 -6.35 -15.52
N ASN A 492 -1.99 -6.22 -14.34
CA ASN A 492 -2.62 -5.56 -13.20
C ASN A 492 -2.02 -4.15 -12.95
N PHE A 493 -2.89 -3.14 -12.73
CA PHE A 493 -2.50 -1.75 -12.49
C PHE A 493 -1.71 -1.60 -11.18
N THR A 494 -2.16 -2.20 -10.08
CA THR A 494 -1.47 -2.27 -8.78
C THR A 494 -0.03 -2.79 -8.93
N ILE A 495 0.19 -3.88 -9.69
CA ILE A 495 1.53 -4.44 -9.92
C ILE A 495 2.41 -3.46 -10.71
N SER A 496 1.84 -2.87 -11.77
CA SER A 496 2.54 -1.92 -12.63
C SER A 496 2.95 -0.67 -11.85
N TYR A 497 2.00 -0.09 -11.10
CA TYR A 497 2.22 1.08 -10.27
C TYR A 497 3.26 0.83 -9.18
N ARG A 498 3.24 -0.35 -8.53
CA ARG A 498 4.26 -0.77 -7.54
C ARG A 498 5.66 -0.76 -8.15
N ARG A 499 5.82 -1.37 -9.32
CA ARG A 499 7.12 -1.47 -10.01
C ARG A 499 7.64 -0.11 -10.45
N GLU A 500 6.78 0.77 -10.96
CA GLU A 500 7.15 2.13 -11.31
C GLU A 500 7.67 2.89 -10.10
N LYS A 501 6.96 2.80 -8.96
CA LYS A 501 7.35 3.47 -7.72
C LYS A 501 8.72 3.00 -7.22
N LEU A 502 8.95 1.68 -7.19
CA LEU A 502 10.23 1.11 -6.79
C LEU A 502 11.36 1.46 -7.76
N LEU A 503 11.09 1.45 -9.06
CA LEU A 503 12.06 1.82 -10.07
C LEU A 503 12.53 3.28 -9.92
N ASN A 504 11.59 4.21 -9.75
CA ASN A 504 11.90 5.62 -9.49
C ASN A 504 12.71 5.75 -8.20
N PHE A 505 12.29 5.06 -7.15
CA PHE A 505 12.99 5.03 -5.87
C PHE A 505 14.43 4.53 -5.99
N PHE A 506 14.66 3.42 -6.71
CA PHE A 506 16.00 2.92 -6.99
C PHE A 506 16.84 3.99 -7.70
N CYS A 507 16.31 4.59 -8.78
CA CYS A 507 17.03 5.57 -9.59
C CYS A 507 17.50 6.79 -8.79
N GLU A 508 16.76 7.17 -7.75
CA GLU A 508 17.03 8.32 -6.90
C GLU A 508 17.96 8.01 -5.72
N ASN A 509 17.88 6.78 -5.17
CA ASN A 509 18.50 6.46 -3.88
C ASN A 509 19.65 5.44 -3.96
N VAL A 510 19.78 4.69 -5.05
CA VAL A 510 20.90 3.76 -5.23
C VAL A 510 22.12 4.53 -5.72
N THR A 511 23.12 4.63 -4.84
CA THR A 511 24.44 5.20 -5.15
C THR A 511 25.38 4.16 -5.76
N ASP A 512 26.45 4.62 -6.41
CA ASP A 512 27.48 3.76 -7.00
C ASP A 512 28.02 2.68 -6.05
N LYS A 513 28.13 3.00 -4.74
CA LYS A 513 28.60 2.07 -3.70
C LYS A 513 27.70 0.85 -3.48
N ASN A 514 26.39 0.98 -3.71
CA ASN A 514 25.40 -0.08 -3.47
C ASN A 514 24.94 -0.76 -4.77
N THR A 515 25.40 -0.28 -5.92
CA THR A 515 25.10 -0.82 -7.26
C THR A 515 25.46 -2.30 -7.36
N ASN A 516 26.66 -2.68 -6.89
CA ASN A 516 27.12 -4.07 -6.92
C ASN A 516 26.17 -5.00 -6.16
N ASN A 517 25.78 -4.59 -4.95
CA ASN A 517 24.87 -5.36 -4.09
C ASN A 517 23.46 -5.44 -4.68
N LEU A 518 22.94 -4.37 -5.28
CA LEU A 518 21.63 -4.39 -5.95
C LEU A 518 21.61 -5.43 -7.08
N ILE A 519 22.65 -5.46 -7.91
CA ILE A 519 22.75 -6.41 -9.01
C ILE A 519 22.82 -7.84 -8.47
N LEU A 520 23.64 -8.10 -7.44
CA LEU A 520 23.75 -9.41 -6.80
C LEU A 520 22.41 -9.89 -6.27
N VAL A 521 21.71 -9.06 -5.50
CA VAL A 521 20.41 -9.38 -4.92
C VAL A 521 19.36 -9.70 -6.01
N ILE A 522 19.35 -8.95 -7.11
CA ILE A 522 18.47 -9.24 -8.25
C ILE A 522 18.81 -10.61 -8.87
N LEU A 523 20.09 -10.88 -9.12
CA LEU A 523 20.53 -12.14 -9.71
C LEU A 523 20.23 -13.32 -8.80
N ASP A 524 20.45 -13.17 -7.49
CA ASP A 524 20.17 -14.19 -6.49
C ASP A 524 18.67 -14.48 -6.42
N PHE A 525 17.80 -13.45 -6.47
CA PHE A 525 16.35 -13.63 -6.56
C PHE A 525 15.93 -14.42 -7.82
N LEU A 526 16.40 -13.97 -8.99
CA LEU A 526 16.06 -14.61 -10.26
C LEU A 526 16.51 -16.07 -10.30
N THR A 527 17.69 -16.35 -9.76
CA THR A 527 18.26 -17.70 -9.67
C THR A 527 17.48 -18.57 -8.68
N LYS A 528 17.22 -18.06 -7.47
CA LYS A 528 16.43 -18.74 -6.42
C LYS A 528 15.06 -19.18 -6.94
N HIS A 529 14.42 -18.34 -7.75
CA HIS A 529 13.09 -18.59 -8.31
C HIS A 529 13.09 -19.23 -9.71
N ASN A 530 14.26 -19.64 -10.23
CA ASN A 530 14.41 -20.22 -11.58
C ASN A 530 13.74 -19.39 -12.70
N ILE A 531 13.73 -18.06 -12.55
CA ILE A 531 13.19 -17.16 -13.57
C ILE A 531 14.22 -17.11 -14.70
N THR A 532 13.84 -17.50 -15.91
CA THR A 532 14.72 -17.49 -17.10
C THR A 532 14.22 -16.53 -18.19
N THR A 533 13.05 -15.94 -17.99
CA THR A 533 12.42 -14.94 -18.88
C THR A 533 12.18 -13.58 -18.19
N PRO A 534 13.18 -12.95 -17.54
CA PRO A 534 12.97 -11.64 -16.91
C PRO A 534 12.43 -10.60 -17.87
N THR A 535 11.70 -9.63 -17.33
CA THR A 535 11.08 -8.59 -18.15
C THR A 535 12.20 -7.69 -18.63
N LYS A 536 11.94 -7.00 -19.73
CA LYS A 536 12.81 -5.95 -20.24
C LYS A 536 13.23 -4.98 -19.11
N TYR A 537 12.36 -4.72 -18.13
CA TYR A 537 12.62 -3.86 -16.98
C TYR A 537 13.75 -4.35 -16.08
N VAL A 538 13.76 -5.64 -15.74
CA VAL A 538 14.78 -6.22 -14.87
C VAL A 538 16.15 -6.13 -15.54
N PHE A 539 16.25 -6.53 -16.80
CA PHE A 539 17.51 -6.43 -17.54
C PHE A 539 17.95 -5.00 -17.78
N THR A 540 17.02 -4.09 -18.07
CA THR A 540 17.39 -2.69 -18.27
C THR A 540 17.84 -2.04 -16.96
N LEU A 541 17.26 -2.43 -15.82
CA LEU A 541 17.72 -1.98 -14.51
C LEU A 541 19.14 -2.49 -14.23
N ILE A 542 19.38 -3.79 -14.42
CA ILE A 542 20.73 -4.36 -14.28
C ILE A 542 21.71 -3.65 -15.22
N PHE A 543 21.34 -3.39 -16.49
CA PHE A 543 22.15 -2.64 -17.46
C PHE A 543 22.49 -1.23 -16.99
N LEU A 544 21.48 -0.49 -16.54
CA LEU A 544 21.61 0.90 -16.17
C LEU A 544 22.54 1.07 -14.97
N TYR A 545 22.46 0.16 -14.02
CA TYR A 545 23.35 0.15 -12.86
C TYR A 545 24.76 -0.32 -13.21
N SER A 546 24.88 -1.38 -13.99
CA SER A 546 26.19 -1.88 -14.39
C SER A 546 26.98 -0.96 -15.33
N SER A 547 26.30 -0.11 -16.10
CA SER A 547 26.94 0.90 -16.96
C SER A 547 27.27 2.21 -16.23
N ARG A 548 26.78 2.40 -15.00
CA ARG A 548 27.04 3.60 -14.18
C ARG A 548 28.35 3.53 -13.40
N THR A 549 28.82 2.34 -13.07
CA THR A 549 29.93 2.14 -12.13
C THR A 549 31.05 1.31 -12.73
N ASN A 550 32.28 1.76 -12.59
CA ASN A 550 33.46 0.93 -12.88
C ASN A 550 33.79 -0.04 -11.73
N ASP A 551 33.16 0.11 -10.56
CA ASP A 551 33.42 -0.64 -9.31
C ASP A 551 32.50 -1.87 -9.14
N ILE A 552 32.22 -2.61 -10.22
CA ILE A 552 31.51 -3.89 -10.09
C ILE A 552 32.53 -4.98 -9.76
N SER A 553 32.25 -5.77 -8.72
CA SER A 553 33.13 -6.87 -8.34
C SER A 553 33.14 -7.96 -9.43
N ASN A 554 34.30 -8.59 -9.65
CA ASN A 554 34.43 -9.68 -10.62
C ASN A 554 33.41 -10.81 -10.39
N GLU A 555 33.09 -11.10 -9.12
CA GLU A 555 32.07 -12.10 -8.75
C GLU A 555 30.69 -11.75 -9.35
N THR A 556 30.24 -10.50 -9.18
CA THR A 556 28.98 -10.02 -9.73
C THR A 556 28.97 -10.09 -11.25
N VAL A 557 30.08 -9.75 -11.91
CA VAL A 557 30.17 -9.83 -13.37
C VAL A 557 30.09 -11.29 -13.85
N ILE A 558 30.72 -12.22 -13.13
CA ILE A 558 30.62 -13.66 -13.43
C ILE A 558 29.17 -14.15 -13.26
N LYS A 559 28.52 -13.86 -12.13
CA LYS A 559 27.10 -14.23 -11.91
C LYS A 559 26.19 -13.65 -13.00
N LEU A 560 26.42 -12.40 -13.39
CA LEU A 560 25.67 -11.71 -14.45
C LEU A 560 25.86 -12.38 -15.82
N LYS A 561 27.11 -12.73 -16.16
CA LYS A 561 27.48 -13.46 -17.37
C LYS A 561 26.74 -14.79 -17.42
N ASP A 562 26.87 -15.58 -16.36
CA ASP A 562 26.32 -16.93 -16.27
C ASP A 562 24.79 -16.93 -16.33
N TYR A 563 24.16 -16.02 -15.60
CA TYR A 563 22.70 -15.87 -15.62
C TYR A 563 22.17 -15.42 -16.98
N THR A 564 22.80 -14.42 -17.61
CA THR A 564 22.38 -13.95 -18.95
C THR A 564 22.55 -15.05 -19.99
N PHE A 565 23.60 -15.85 -19.88
CA PHE A 565 23.82 -17.01 -20.73
C PHE A 565 22.77 -18.11 -20.51
N LYS A 566 22.39 -18.38 -19.25
CA LYS A 566 21.29 -19.30 -18.91
C LYS A 566 19.95 -18.86 -19.55
N CYS A 567 19.66 -17.55 -19.56
CA CYS A 567 18.47 -17.00 -20.24
C CYS A 567 18.51 -17.24 -21.76
N ILE A 568 19.67 -17.01 -22.38
CA ILE A 568 19.89 -17.29 -23.82
C ILE A 568 19.64 -18.77 -24.11
N GLN A 569 20.26 -19.66 -23.34
CA GLN A 569 20.08 -21.10 -23.48
C GLN A 569 18.61 -21.50 -23.37
N PHE A 570 17.91 -21.06 -22.33
CA PHE A 570 16.51 -21.37 -22.11
C PHE A 570 15.61 -20.99 -23.31
N HIS A 571 15.69 -19.75 -23.79
CA HIS A 571 14.88 -19.31 -24.93
C HIS A 571 15.27 -20.04 -26.22
N SER A 572 16.56 -20.33 -26.40
CA SER A 572 17.01 -21.09 -27.56
C SER A 572 16.50 -22.53 -27.51
N THR A 573 16.46 -23.16 -26.33
CA THR A 573 15.92 -24.51 -26.12
C THR A 573 14.42 -24.57 -26.41
N ILE A 574 13.62 -23.59 -25.93
CA ILE A 574 12.18 -23.51 -26.27
C ILE A 574 11.99 -23.48 -27.79
N LEU A 575 12.71 -22.59 -28.48
CA LEU A 575 12.61 -22.50 -29.93
C LEU A 575 13.07 -23.80 -30.59
N THR A 576 14.14 -24.45 -30.13
CA THR A 576 14.54 -25.76 -30.68
C THR A 576 13.56 -26.90 -30.38
N SER A 577 12.67 -26.74 -29.40
CA SER A 577 11.62 -27.73 -29.09
C SER A 577 10.35 -27.52 -29.92
N GLU A 578 10.09 -26.29 -30.37
CA GLU A 578 8.95 -25.93 -31.21
C GLU A 578 9.20 -26.18 -32.71
N PHE A 579 10.46 -26.27 -33.13
CA PHE A 579 10.85 -26.56 -34.50
C PHE A 579 11.68 -27.85 -34.56
N ASP A 580 11.52 -28.64 -35.62
CA ASP A 580 12.39 -29.79 -35.85
C ASP A 580 13.87 -29.37 -35.85
N LYS A 581 14.71 -30.17 -35.18
CA LYS A 581 16.14 -29.96 -34.92
C LYS A 581 17.01 -29.68 -36.17
N TYR A 582 16.43 -29.74 -37.36
CA TYR A 582 17.07 -29.63 -38.66
C TYR A 582 16.49 -28.54 -39.57
N ASN A 583 15.60 -27.67 -39.06
CA ASN A 583 15.03 -26.58 -39.84
C ASN A 583 16.01 -25.40 -39.96
N GLU A 584 16.30 -24.95 -41.18
CA GLU A 584 17.19 -23.82 -41.46
C GLU A 584 16.63 -22.48 -40.95
N GLU A 585 15.29 -22.38 -40.85
CA GLU A 585 14.61 -21.22 -40.24
C GLU A 585 14.84 -21.13 -38.73
N LEU A 586 15.19 -22.23 -38.05
CA LEU A 586 15.35 -22.27 -36.59
C LEU A 586 16.43 -21.30 -36.10
N TYR A 587 17.61 -21.27 -36.73
CA TYR A 587 18.71 -20.40 -36.32
C TYR A 587 18.41 -18.92 -36.58
N PHE A 588 17.76 -18.64 -37.70
CA PHE A 588 17.29 -17.30 -38.02
C PHE A 588 16.19 -16.85 -37.05
N ASN A 589 15.28 -17.75 -36.65
CA ASN A 589 14.20 -17.47 -35.70
C ASN A 589 14.71 -17.32 -34.26
N ILE A 590 15.69 -18.12 -33.83
CA ILE A 590 16.41 -17.98 -32.56
C ILE A 590 17.02 -16.59 -32.45
N ILE A 591 17.80 -16.18 -33.44
CA ILE A 591 18.46 -14.87 -33.37
C ILE A 591 17.48 -13.75 -33.67
N SER A 592 16.45 -13.97 -34.49
CA SER A 592 15.44 -12.94 -34.75
C SER A 592 14.52 -12.71 -33.56
N ASN A 593 14.48 -13.64 -32.60
CA ASN A 593 13.74 -13.49 -31.36
C ASN A 593 14.21 -12.22 -30.62
N PRO A 594 13.29 -11.27 -30.33
CA PRO A 594 13.65 -9.99 -29.72
C PRO A 594 14.28 -10.14 -28.34
N HIS A 595 13.93 -11.18 -27.57
CA HIS A 595 14.51 -11.45 -26.25
C HIS A 595 15.95 -11.95 -26.36
N ILE A 596 16.22 -12.89 -27.26
CA ILE A 596 17.57 -13.42 -27.49
C ILE A 596 18.50 -12.32 -28.02
N LYS A 597 18.04 -11.47 -28.94
CA LYS A 597 18.80 -10.28 -29.39
C LYS A 597 19.18 -9.38 -28.23
N LEU A 598 18.21 -9.07 -27.35
CA LEU A 598 18.45 -8.23 -26.19
C LEU A 598 19.53 -8.85 -25.29
N TYR A 599 19.43 -10.14 -24.95
CA TYR A 599 20.40 -10.81 -24.08
C TYR A 599 21.79 -10.92 -24.70
N ILE A 600 21.89 -11.17 -26.01
CA ILE A 600 23.18 -11.18 -26.73
C ILE A 600 23.84 -9.80 -26.66
N VAL A 601 23.10 -8.73 -26.94
CA VAL A 601 23.62 -7.35 -26.88
C VAL A 601 24.09 -7.01 -25.47
N MET A 602 23.29 -7.37 -24.48
CA MET A 602 23.57 -7.14 -23.06
C MET A 602 24.84 -7.87 -22.60
N LEU A 603 24.91 -9.17 -22.85
CA LEU A 603 26.07 -10.00 -22.50
C LEU A 603 27.35 -9.50 -23.19
N SER A 604 27.24 -9.12 -24.46
CA SER A 604 28.37 -8.57 -25.22
C SER A 604 28.88 -7.26 -24.61
N LEU A 605 27.98 -6.37 -24.19
CA LEU A 605 28.33 -5.10 -23.54
C LEU A 605 29.02 -5.34 -22.20
N TYR A 606 28.54 -6.28 -21.40
CA TYR A 606 29.18 -6.63 -20.13
C TYR A 606 30.58 -7.19 -20.34
N MET A 607 30.72 -8.13 -21.25
CA MET A 607 32.01 -8.73 -21.54
C MET A 607 33.04 -7.72 -22.00
N VAL A 608 32.64 -6.75 -22.84
CA VAL A 608 33.53 -5.67 -23.30
C VAL A 608 33.92 -4.75 -22.15
N ASN A 609 32.95 -4.28 -21.35
CA ASN A 609 33.20 -3.33 -20.27
C ASN A 609 34.10 -3.90 -19.16
N PHE A 610 34.03 -5.21 -18.91
CA PHE A 610 34.79 -5.88 -17.85
C PHE A 610 35.94 -6.76 -18.38
N ASN A 611 36.27 -6.66 -19.67
CA ASN A 611 37.32 -7.44 -20.33
C ASN A 611 37.22 -8.97 -20.10
N LEU A 612 36.00 -9.52 -20.17
CA LEU A 612 35.74 -10.95 -20.00
C LEU A 612 35.70 -11.70 -21.34
N LYS A 613 36.19 -12.93 -21.32
CA LYS A 613 36.21 -13.86 -22.46
C LYS A 613 35.08 -14.88 -22.35
N ILE A 614 34.56 -15.33 -23.49
CA ILE A 614 33.70 -16.52 -23.56
C ILE A 614 34.61 -17.73 -23.62
N ASP A 615 34.35 -18.68 -22.71
CA ASP A 615 35.05 -19.95 -22.71
C ASP A 615 34.36 -20.93 -23.67
N PHE A 616 35.18 -21.54 -24.52
CA PHE A 616 34.79 -22.61 -25.41
C PHE A 616 35.27 -23.93 -24.82
N THR A 617 34.36 -24.88 -24.60
CA THR A 617 34.69 -26.21 -24.09
C THR A 617 35.03 -27.17 -25.22
N ASP A 618 35.66 -28.30 -24.90
CA ASP A 618 35.93 -29.34 -25.90
C ASP A 618 34.64 -29.93 -26.51
N GLU A 619 33.55 -29.97 -25.75
CA GLU A 619 32.23 -30.36 -26.24
C GLU A 619 31.64 -29.35 -27.23
N ASP A 620 31.77 -28.05 -26.95
CA ASP A 620 31.42 -26.98 -27.89
C ASP A 620 32.23 -27.11 -29.18
N LEU A 621 33.51 -27.46 -29.08
CA LEU A 621 34.34 -27.66 -30.25
C LEU A 621 33.82 -28.86 -31.06
N ILE A 622 33.30 -29.92 -30.45
CA ILE A 622 32.89 -31.14 -31.15
C ILE A 622 31.47 -31.05 -31.73
N SER A 623 30.57 -30.30 -31.08
CA SER A 623 29.15 -30.24 -31.44
C SER A 623 28.77 -28.93 -32.16
N CYS A 624 28.19 -29.03 -33.36
CA CYS A 624 27.60 -27.88 -34.06
C CYS A 624 26.20 -27.56 -33.53
N ASP A 625 26.12 -27.16 -32.26
CA ASP A 625 24.87 -26.81 -31.59
C ASP A 625 24.57 -25.30 -31.67
N HIS A 626 23.30 -24.95 -31.50
CA HIS A 626 22.83 -23.55 -31.46
C HIS A 626 23.45 -22.73 -30.33
N ILE A 627 23.88 -23.36 -29.24
CA ILE A 627 24.61 -22.71 -28.15
C ILE A 627 26.01 -22.27 -28.60
N LEU A 628 26.76 -23.12 -29.30
CA LEU A 628 28.06 -22.78 -29.91
C LEU A 628 27.91 -21.59 -30.86
N TYR A 629 26.86 -21.61 -31.66
CA TYR A 629 26.55 -20.55 -32.61
C TYR A 629 26.33 -19.19 -31.91
N ILE A 630 25.61 -19.16 -30.79
CA ILE A 630 25.39 -17.93 -30.01
C ILE A 630 26.69 -17.46 -29.33
N LYS A 631 27.50 -18.38 -28.77
CA LYS A 631 28.82 -18.08 -28.20
C LYS A 631 29.74 -17.39 -29.21
N LEU A 632 29.77 -17.89 -30.45
CA LEU A 632 30.55 -17.30 -31.56
C LEU A 632 30.10 -15.87 -31.88
N ILE A 633 28.79 -15.63 -31.95
CA ILE A 633 28.24 -14.29 -32.22
C ILE A 633 28.65 -13.29 -31.14
N ILE A 634 28.46 -13.64 -29.87
CA ILE A 634 28.83 -12.76 -28.75
C ILE A 634 30.34 -12.48 -28.78
N SER A 635 31.17 -13.52 -28.97
CA SER A 635 32.63 -13.38 -29.00
C SER A 635 33.12 -12.45 -30.13
N LEU A 636 32.51 -12.55 -31.32
CA LEU A 636 32.79 -11.67 -32.45
C LEU A 636 32.36 -10.21 -32.18
N ILE A 637 31.20 -10.00 -31.53
CA ILE A 637 30.74 -8.67 -31.13
C ILE A 637 31.68 -8.07 -30.09
N CYS A 638 32.08 -8.85 -29.08
CA CYS A 638 33.01 -8.44 -28.03
C CYS A 638 34.36 -8.03 -28.60
N TYR A 639 34.96 -8.87 -29.44
CA TYR A 639 36.24 -8.58 -30.09
C TYR A 639 36.21 -7.27 -30.90
N LYS A 640 35.11 -7.00 -31.62
CA LYS A 640 34.97 -5.77 -32.41
C LYS A 640 34.92 -4.50 -31.55
N ARG A 641 34.39 -4.59 -30.32
CA ARG A 641 34.15 -3.44 -29.43
C ARG A 641 35.20 -3.27 -28.32
N GLY A 642 35.91 -4.33 -27.94
CA GLY A 642 36.85 -4.35 -26.82
C GLY A 642 38.31 -4.53 -27.24
N GLN A 643 39.24 -4.14 -26.37
CA GLN A 643 40.67 -4.40 -26.53
C GLN A 643 41.03 -5.76 -25.93
N PHE A 644 40.59 -6.85 -26.56
CA PHE A 644 40.97 -8.21 -26.18
C PHE A 644 42.34 -8.60 -26.76
N ASP A 645 43.06 -9.50 -26.08
CA ASP A 645 44.38 -9.98 -26.51
C ASP A 645 44.32 -10.91 -27.75
N GLU A 646 45.48 -11.10 -28.41
CA GLU A 646 45.59 -11.98 -29.58
C GLU A 646 45.29 -13.45 -29.27
N SER A 647 45.51 -13.89 -28.01
CA SER A 647 45.22 -15.26 -27.62
C SER A 647 43.72 -15.59 -27.73
N TYR A 648 42.86 -14.65 -27.34
CA TYR A 648 41.41 -14.80 -27.44
C TYR A 648 40.94 -14.81 -28.90
N LEU A 649 41.58 -14.00 -29.75
CA LEU A 649 41.31 -13.99 -31.18
C LEU A 649 41.62 -15.36 -31.81
N GLU A 650 42.74 -15.97 -31.46
CA GLU A 650 43.11 -17.29 -31.97
C GLU A 650 42.13 -18.38 -31.54
N ASP A 651 41.58 -18.29 -30.32
CA ASP A 651 40.56 -19.22 -29.86
C ASP A 651 39.24 -19.05 -30.63
N ILE A 652 38.80 -17.80 -30.86
CA ILE A 652 37.65 -17.51 -31.72
C ILE A 652 37.89 -18.05 -33.14
N ARG A 653 39.09 -17.84 -33.70
CA ARG A 653 39.47 -18.31 -35.05
C ARG A 653 39.35 -19.83 -35.17
N LYS A 654 39.89 -20.57 -34.20
CA LYS A 654 39.83 -22.05 -34.18
C LYS A 654 38.40 -22.55 -34.11
N VAL A 655 37.59 -21.98 -33.22
CA VAL A 655 36.19 -22.38 -33.04
C VAL A 655 35.38 -22.04 -34.30
N LEU A 656 35.58 -20.85 -34.88
CA LEU A 656 34.86 -20.42 -36.08
C LEU A 656 35.22 -21.26 -37.30
N LEU A 657 36.49 -21.63 -37.48
CA LEU A 657 36.91 -22.56 -38.53
C LEU A 657 36.25 -23.93 -38.35
N LYS A 658 36.22 -24.45 -37.12
CA LYS A 658 35.57 -25.72 -36.81
C LYS A 658 34.06 -25.67 -37.06
N PHE A 659 33.41 -24.56 -36.72
CA PHE A 659 32.01 -24.32 -37.01
C PHE A 659 31.74 -24.30 -38.53
N ILE A 660 32.54 -23.55 -39.31
CA ILE A 660 32.40 -23.45 -40.78
C ILE A 660 32.57 -24.81 -41.45
N ILE A 661 33.52 -25.62 -40.98
CA ILE A 661 33.81 -26.93 -41.57
C ILE A 661 32.70 -27.95 -41.26
N ASN A 662 32.15 -27.91 -40.05
CA ASN A 662 31.22 -28.93 -39.55
C ASN A 662 29.73 -28.54 -39.69
N SER A 663 29.41 -27.28 -40.05
CA SER A 663 28.03 -26.77 -40.16
C SER A 663 27.52 -26.76 -41.60
N ARG A 664 26.20 -26.78 -41.79
CA ARG A 664 25.56 -26.65 -43.12
C ARG A 664 25.79 -25.26 -43.73
N ASN A 665 25.88 -25.19 -45.07
CA ASN A 665 26.09 -23.96 -45.84
C ASN A 665 25.09 -22.84 -45.49
N SER A 666 23.83 -23.19 -45.20
CA SER A 666 22.78 -22.26 -44.77
C SER A 666 23.09 -21.58 -43.43
N HIS A 667 23.54 -22.32 -42.42
CA HIS A 667 23.89 -21.76 -41.10
C HIS A 667 25.08 -20.80 -41.19
N VAL A 668 26.07 -21.16 -42.00
CA VAL A 668 27.24 -20.30 -42.21
C VAL A 668 26.88 -19.04 -43.02
N SER A 669 25.92 -19.16 -43.95
CA SER A 669 25.34 -18.01 -44.66
C SER A 669 24.59 -17.05 -43.72
N THR A 670 23.76 -17.58 -42.81
CA THR A 670 23.04 -16.78 -41.79
C THR A 670 24.01 -16.04 -40.86
N LEU A 671 25.09 -16.69 -40.43
CA LEU A 671 26.16 -16.06 -39.64
C LEU A 671 26.77 -14.88 -40.39
N GLY A 672 27.13 -15.10 -41.66
CA GLY A 672 27.70 -14.10 -42.54
C GLY A 672 26.76 -12.91 -42.78
N MET A 673 25.45 -13.15 -42.95
CA MET A 673 24.44 -12.10 -43.11
C MET A 673 24.26 -11.25 -41.85
N LEU A 674 24.17 -11.88 -40.68
CA LEU A 674 23.98 -11.18 -39.40
C LEU A 674 25.16 -10.28 -39.04
N ILE A 675 26.38 -10.76 -39.28
CA ILE A 675 27.58 -9.93 -39.11
C ILE A 675 27.50 -8.71 -40.04
N LYS A 676 27.00 -8.90 -41.26
CA LYS A 676 26.86 -7.86 -42.29
C LYS A 676 25.74 -6.86 -42.00
N GLU A 677 24.64 -7.25 -41.35
CA GLU A 677 23.57 -6.34 -40.91
C GLU A 677 23.94 -5.57 -39.64
N SER A 678 24.58 -6.24 -38.68
CA SER A 678 25.20 -5.60 -37.49
C SER A 678 26.25 -4.56 -37.90
N TYR A 679 26.85 -4.73 -39.08
CA TYR A 679 27.77 -3.78 -39.72
C TYR A 679 27.07 -2.43 -39.97
N LYS A 680 25.86 -2.41 -40.55
CA LYS A 680 25.19 -1.15 -40.97
C LYS A 680 24.67 -0.28 -39.82
N SER A 681 24.28 -0.87 -38.70
CA SER A 681 23.76 -0.12 -37.53
C SER A 681 24.85 0.31 -36.54
N ILE A 682 26.06 -0.25 -36.64
CA ILE A 682 27.17 -0.05 -35.69
C ILE A 682 28.35 0.72 -36.33
N LEU A 683 28.41 0.88 -37.66
CA LEU A 683 29.47 1.62 -38.39
C LEU A 683 29.22 3.12 -38.56
N ILE A 684 28.89 3.80 -37.48
CA ILE A 684 29.37 5.16 -37.35
C ILE A 684 30.63 5.02 -36.49
N GLU A 685 31.78 5.14 -37.17
CA GLU A 685 33.16 5.26 -36.65
C GLU A 685 33.99 3.97 -36.40
N ASN A 686 35.01 3.83 -37.27
CA ASN A 686 36.33 3.20 -37.11
C ASN A 686 36.70 2.17 -38.18
N THR A 687 37.20 2.72 -39.29
CA THR A 687 37.97 2.04 -40.34
C THR A 687 39.43 1.95 -39.92
N GLU A 688 39.84 0.92 -39.18
CA GLU A 688 41.26 0.55 -39.04
C GLU A 688 41.39 -0.80 -38.33
N LYS A 689 41.42 -1.89 -39.13
CA LYS A 689 42.07 -3.19 -38.83
C LYS A 689 41.88 -4.13 -40.04
N ALA A 690 42.86 -4.10 -40.95
CA ALA A 690 42.86 -4.85 -42.21
C ALA A 690 42.84 -6.38 -42.03
N ASP A 691 43.37 -6.89 -40.92
CA ASP A 691 43.48 -8.33 -40.65
C ASP A 691 42.13 -9.01 -40.37
N ILE A 692 41.15 -8.21 -39.93
CA ILE A 692 39.78 -8.67 -39.70
C ILE A 692 39.05 -8.79 -41.03
N LEU A 693 39.18 -7.79 -41.92
CA LEU A 693 38.65 -7.87 -43.28
C LEU A 693 39.27 -9.03 -44.05
N ALA A 694 40.58 -9.26 -43.91
CA ALA A 694 41.25 -10.42 -44.51
C ALA A 694 40.76 -11.76 -43.95
N PHE A 695 40.53 -11.87 -42.63
CA PHE A 695 39.95 -13.06 -42.01
C PHE A 695 38.49 -13.29 -42.44
N TYR A 696 37.71 -12.20 -42.59
CA TYR A 696 36.33 -12.23 -43.08
C TYR A 696 36.22 -12.58 -44.56
N ASP A 697 37.08 -12.00 -45.40
CA ASP A 697 37.15 -12.26 -46.83
C ASP A 697 37.60 -13.70 -47.07
N ASN A 698 38.51 -14.23 -46.25
CA ASN A 698 38.91 -15.65 -46.27
C ASN A 698 37.76 -16.59 -45.87
N ILE A 699 36.94 -16.20 -44.88
CA ILE A 699 35.72 -16.95 -44.51
C ILE A 699 34.65 -16.86 -45.60
N LEU A 700 34.44 -15.69 -46.21
CA LEU A 700 33.52 -15.46 -47.33
C LEU A 700 33.97 -16.20 -48.59
N GLU A 701 35.27 -16.25 -48.86
CA GLU A 701 35.88 -16.96 -49.97
C GLU A 701 35.75 -18.48 -49.77
N LYS A 702 35.98 -18.98 -48.55
CA LYS A 702 35.73 -20.39 -48.16
C LYS A 702 34.25 -20.76 -48.25
N LEU A 703 33.35 -19.87 -47.84
CA LEU A 703 31.90 -20.01 -48.00
C LEU A 703 31.48 -20.06 -49.47
N GLN A 704 32.04 -19.19 -50.30
CA GLN A 704 31.79 -19.16 -51.75
C GLN A 704 32.39 -20.37 -52.47
N THR A 705 33.52 -20.93 -51.99
CA THR A 705 34.07 -22.17 -52.52
C THR A 705 33.27 -23.40 -52.10
N CYS A 706 32.72 -23.45 -50.88
CA CYS A 706 31.75 -24.47 -50.46
C CYS A 706 30.46 -24.41 -51.30
N LEU A 707 29.95 -23.21 -51.59
CA LEU A 707 28.79 -22.99 -52.46
C LEU A 707 29.06 -23.29 -53.95
N LYS A 708 30.30 -23.11 -54.44
CA LYS A 708 30.69 -23.45 -55.82
C LYS A 708 30.92 -24.95 -56.03
N LYS A 709 31.35 -25.69 -55.00
CA LYS A 709 31.54 -27.15 -55.08
C LYS A 709 30.22 -27.91 -55.30
N GLU A 710 29.07 -27.42 -54.82
CA GLU A 710 27.76 -28.04 -55.10
C GLU A 710 27.21 -27.76 -56.50
N LYS A 711 27.63 -26.67 -57.18
CA LYS A 711 27.25 -26.44 -58.60
C LYS A 711 28.03 -27.30 -59.60
N CYS A 712 29.11 -27.95 -59.18
CA CYS A 712 29.86 -28.91 -60.00
C CYS A 712 29.51 -30.37 -59.68
N ILE A 713 28.63 -30.63 -58.69
CA ILE A 713 28.19 -31.97 -58.26
C ILE A 713 26.67 -32.19 -58.51
N LYS A 714 25.97 -31.23 -59.12
CA LYS A 714 24.74 -31.47 -59.89
C LYS A 714 25.09 -31.55 -61.36
#